data_AF-A0A1S8B6H1-F1
#
_entry.id   AF-A0A1S8B6H1-F1
#
_cell.length_a   1.000
_cell.length_b   1.000
_cell.length_c   1.000
_cell.angle_alpha   90.00
_cell.angle_beta   90.00
_cell.angle_gamma   90.00
#
_symmetry.space_group_name_H-M   'P 1'
#
loop_
_entity.id
_entity.type
_entity.pdbx_description
1 polymer ?
#
loop_
_entity_poly.entity_id
_entity_poly.type
_entity_poly.pdbx_seq_one_letter_code
_entity_poly.pdbx_strand_id
1 'polypeptide(L)'
;MCRNILLILSVVGCGVYIPLNLIENAKSGTLSQVATFMKFTPLSVWGKACWAHVLLAYVFDITVCYFLWSNYKAVYKMRRDYFNSTDYQRGLHSRTLLVTDMPKSYRTDEGVCRILDEVKVTDGHPRGVIARNVNGLPDLLAQHENAVRELEVILAKYLKNPNHLPPNRPTCKTNRKDRSHAPGTKVDAIDYLTSRINSLEVEIKLVRLTVDNRNALSYGFASYESIEEAHQVAYAGRKKHPHKSSVRLAPKPSDLIWGNLPLTPSQRRGRAILNNIWVTVLTFVWCIPNGLIAVFLSNLSNIGLVWPTFQTELSANPRTWAAVQGIAAPLITTLFYFFLPAIFRRLSINAGDYSKTSRERHVTHKLYAFFIFNNLLVFSLFSTAWKYAGAVIDAEKDLNVWDALKAADPWANAMTAFCDVSPFWLNYLLQRNFGAAWDLSQLGNMAWGFLVRKCTNPSPRRLIALTAPPPFDYAAYYTYFLFYTTIALVFAPFQPLVLPVAAFYFTMDSYLKKYLLLYVFFTKHESGGSFWRVLVNRMLFATFFSNVVATLFIIARKESYTQLVCMIPTLFVLGGAKWYFMRTFDDGMHYYSKGVQVPKDKEQGLPERKKRQDRVGVRFGHPALYTQLMMPMVHAKSQHILGQVYRGRLEADMDAVSTGYGDTYNMEDMSKTRAGKPAGPNAPFELVNDSQLDFENYRNRPEFRCEFGGDGELYGRPSDMSRPGTPGTFTTGYGSDSGSRAGSPAFNSPYRGSQDSDRTFTEGDPHAAGASTAGGATYPAGYHQPPVLGMSTAMANQPRSYSPLHRMSSEDLAGPVQTHNAHDFGAANLMGGAAPMGRTAPGGYSRLDGGTAPEILQEEQTSYDFFRKPRGNGQRDL
;
A
#
# COMPACT_ATOMS: atom_id res chain seq x y z
N MET A 1 -3.15 -22.34 4.86
CA MET A 1 -3.14 -22.82 6.25
C MET A 1 -4.54 -22.99 6.84
N CYS A 2 -5.17 -21.97 7.44
CA CYS A 2 -6.33 -22.11 8.35
C CYS A 2 -7.49 -22.96 7.81
N ARG A 3 -7.86 -22.79 6.53
CA ARG A 3 -8.85 -23.63 5.84
C ARG A 3 -8.64 -25.13 6.06
N ASN A 4 -7.44 -25.64 5.79
CA ASN A 4 -7.14 -27.07 5.88
C ASN A 4 -7.15 -27.57 7.33
N ILE A 5 -6.69 -26.73 8.27
CA ILE A 5 -6.77 -27.01 9.71
C ILE A 5 -8.24 -27.16 10.10
N LEU A 6 -9.06 -26.13 9.85
CA LEU A 6 -10.45 -26.09 10.31
C LEU A 6 -11.35 -27.11 9.61
N LEU A 7 -11.06 -27.52 8.37
CA LEU A 7 -11.75 -28.65 7.73
C LEU A 7 -11.48 -29.97 8.48
N ILE A 8 -10.23 -30.28 8.81
CA ILE A 8 -9.87 -31.52 9.52
C ILE A 8 -10.38 -31.48 10.97
N LEU A 9 -10.21 -30.34 11.66
CA LEU A 9 -10.79 -30.15 12.99
C LEU A 9 -12.32 -30.22 12.95
N SER A 10 -12.99 -29.75 11.90
CA SER A 10 -14.44 -29.89 11.75
C SER A 10 -14.87 -31.35 11.61
N VAL A 11 -14.17 -32.16 10.82
CA VAL A 11 -14.52 -33.59 10.68
C VAL A 11 -14.35 -34.33 12.01
N VAL A 12 -13.21 -34.15 12.67
CA VAL A 12 -12.93 -34.81 13.97
C VAL A 12 -13.81 -34.25 15.08
N GLY A 13 -13.90 -32.92 15.19
CA GLY A 13 -14.64 -32.22 16.24
C GLY A 13 -16.15 -32.44 16.16
N CYS A 14 -16.76 -32.30 14.98
CA CYS A 14 -18.18 -32.63 14.82
C CYS A 14 -18.42 -34.13 14.97
N GLY A 15 -17.55 -34.98 14.42
CA GLY A 15 -17.69 -36.43 14.48
C GLY A 15 -17.65 -37.02 15.88
N VAL A 16 -16.95 -36.39 16.83
CA VAL A 16 -16.84 -36.87 18.22
C VAL A 16 -17.68 -36.04 19.21
N TYR A 17 -17.63 -34.70 19.18
CA TYR A 17 -18.38 -33.89 20.15
C TYR A 17 -19.90 -33.94 19.93
N ILE A 18 -20.41 -34.00 18.69
CA ILE A 18 -21.86 -33.98 18.46
C ILE A 18 -22.53 -35.26 19.00
N PRO A 19 -22.09 -36.49 18.67
CA PRO A 19 -22.69 -37.69 19.23
C PRO A 19 -22.55 -37.75 20.75
N LEU A 20 -21.39 -37.38 21.30
CA LEU A 20 -21.14 -37.40 22.74
C LEU A 20 -22.06 -36.44 23.50
N ASN A 21 -22.16 -35.18 23.05
CA ASN A 21 -23.01 -34.19 23.71
C ASN A 21 -24.50 -34.59 23.61
N LEU A 22 -24.94 -35.15 22.48
CA LEU A 22 -26.31 -35.65 22.33
C LEU A 22 -26.61 -36.86 23.22
N ILE A 23 -25.69 -37.81 23.35
CA ILE A 23 -25.87 -39.02 24.17
C ILE A 23 -25.95 -38.68 25.66
N GLU A 24 -25.07 -37.82 26.18
CA GLU A 24 -25.12 -37.44 27.60
C GLU A 24 -26.33 -36.52 27.88
N ASN A 25 -26.61 -35.52 27.03
CA ASN A 25 -27.80 -34.65 27.17
C ASN A 25 -29.13 -35.39 26.99
N ALA A 26 -29.15 -36.60 26.41
CA ALA A 26 -30.32 -37.46 26.37
C ALA A 26 -30.53 -38.23 27.68
N LYS A 27 -29.46 -38.77 28.28
CA LYS A 27 -29.51 -39.49 29.57
C LYS A 27 -29.98 -38.61 30.72
N SER A 28 -29.64 -37.32 30.69
CA SER A 28 -29.99 -36.34 31.71
C SER A 28 -31.44 -35.83 31.65
N GLY A 29 -32.23 -36.26 30.66
CA GLY A 29 -33.61 -35.81 30.43
C GLY A 29 -33.77 -34.33 30.01
N THR A 30 -32.69 -33.56 29.93
CA THR A 30 -32.70 -32.10 29.70
C THR A 30 -33.10 -31.69 28.27
N LEU A 31 -33.45 -32.66 27.43
CA LEU A 31 -33.60 -32.51 25.99
C LEU A 31 -34.99 -31.99 25.55
N SER A 32 -35.95 -31.87 26.47
CA SER A 32 -37.34 -31.48 26.21
C SER A 32 -37.58 -29.95 26.17
N GLN A 33 -37.00 -29.20 27.11
CA GLN A 33 -37.28 -27.75 27.29
C GLN A 33 -36.23 -26.82 26.66
N VAL A 34 -35.12 -27.36 26.14
CA VAL A 34 -33.96 -26.57 25.67
C VAL A 34 -33.98 -26.38 24.14
N ALA A 35 -33.64 -25.18 23.66
CA ALA A 35 -33.60 -24.86 22.23
C ALA A 35 -32.59 -25.73 21.46
N THR A 36 -32.92 -26.12 20.22
CA THR A 36 -32.18 -27.12 19.42
C THR A 36 -30.67 -26.89 19.34
N PHE A 37 -30.22 -25.64 19.21
CA PHE A 37 -28.78 -25.34 19.13
C PHE A 37 -28.02 -25.54 20.46
N MET A 38 -28.69 -25.37 21.61
CA MET A 38 -28.11 -25.60 22.94
C MET A 38 -28.05 -27.10 23.30
N LYS A 39 -28.80 -27.96 22.59
CA LYS A 39 -28.72 -29.44 22.75
C LYS A 39 -27.36 -30.01 22.30
N PHE A 40 -26.63 -29.27 21.47
CA PHE A 40 -25.27 -29.63 21.03
C PHE A 40 -24.17 -29.16 21.99
N THR A 41 -24.52 -28.43 23.06
CA THR A 41 -23.59 -27.86 24.03
C THR A 41 -23.38 -28.82 25.21
N PRO A 42 -22.17 -28.94 25.80
CA PRO A 42 -21.87 -29.93 26.86
C PRO A 42 -22.41 -29.52 28.24
N LEU A 43 -23.71 -29.21 28.31
CA LEU A 43 -24.43 -28.76 29.51
C LEU A 43 -24.51 -29.86 30.59
N SER A 44 -24.68 -31.12 30.19
CA SER A 44 -24.77 -32.28 31.10
C SER A 44 -23.76 -33.41 30.80
N VAL A 45 -22.66 -33.10 30.10
CA VAL A 45 -21.53 -34.02 29.92
C VAL A 45 -20.74 -34.14 31.23
N TRP A 46 -20.84 -35.32 31.87
CA TRP A 46 -20.27 -35.65 33.19
C TRP A 46 -19.45 -36.98 33.11
N GLY A 47 -18.72 -37.29 34.17
CA GLY A 47 -18.01 -38.57 34.37
C GLY A 47 -17.03 -38.96 33.26
N LYS A 48 -17.19 -40.18 32.72
CA LYS A 48 -16.26 -40.78 31.73
C LYS A 48 -16.20 -40.00 30.41
N ALA A 49 -17.26 -39.29 30.03
CA ALA A 49 -17.33 -38.56 28.76
C ALA A 49 -16.31 -37.39 28.69
N CYS A 50 -15.92 -36.82 29.83
CA CYS A 50 -14.92 -35.76 29.90
C CYS A 50 -13.53 -36.17 29.34
N TRP A 51 -13.19 -37.46 29.33
CA TRP A 51 -11.96 -37.96 28.70
C TRP A 51 -11.89 -37.70 27.19
N ALA A 52 -13.03 -37.59 26.49
CA ALA A 52 -13.04 -37.26 25.08
C ALA A 52 -12.55 -35.83 24.81
N HIS A 53 -12.83 -34.88 25.71
CA HIS A 53 -12.33 -33.51 25.59
C HIS A 53 -10.80 -33.45 25.76
N VAL A 54 -10.25 -34.25 26.68
CA VAL A 54 -8.79 -34.42 26.84
C VAL A 54 -8.18 -34.99 25.55
N LEU A 55 -8.70 -36.10 25.04
CA LEU A 55 -8.20 -36.75 23.82
C LEU A 55 -8.29 -35.82 22.59
N LEU A 56 -9.39 -35.09 22.44
CA LEU A 56 -9.58 -34.16 21.34
C LEU A 56 -8.64 -32.95 21.43
N ALA A 57 -8.29 -32.46 22.62
CA ALA A 57 -7.28 -31.42 22.78
C ALA A 57 -5.91 -31.86 22.21
N TYR A 58 -5.47 -33.10 22.47
CA TYR A 58 -4.25 -33.65 21.86
C TYR A 58 -4.36 -33.76 20.33
N VAL A 59 -5.48 -34.24 19.79
CA VAL A 59 -5.67 -34.34 18.32
C VAL A 59 -5.68 -32.94 17.67
N PHE A 60 -6.26 -31.95 18.34
CA PHE A 60 -6.29 -30.56 17.87
C PHE A 60 -4.89 -29.94 17.88
N ASP A 61 -4.13 -30.10 18.98
CA ASP A 61 -2.73 -29.67 19.10
C ASP A 61 -1.85 -30.27 18.00
N ILE A 62 -1.90 -31.59 17.82
CA ILE A 62 -1.09 -32.31 16.83
C ILE A 62 -1.44 -31.83 15.42
N THR A 63 -2.74 -31.69 15.11
CA THR A 63 -3.20 -31.18 13.81
C THR A 63 -2.69 -29.76 13.54
N VAL A 64 -2.85 -28.85 14.52
CA VAL A 64 -2.37 -27.46 14.37
C VAL A 64 -0.85 -27.40 14.25
N CYS A 65 -0.10 -28.12 15.08
CA CYS A 65 1.36 -28.15 15.05
C CYS A 65 1.91 -28.72 13.73
N TYR A 66 1.31 -29.80 13.20
CA TYR A 66 1.67 -30.38 11.92
C TYR A 66 1.47 -29.40 10.75
N PHE A 67 0.30 -28.75 10.66
CA PHE A 67 0.06 -27.75 9.63
C PHE A 67 0.92 -26.50 9.80
N LEU A 68 1.16 -26.04 11.04
CA LEU A 68 2.09 -24.95 11.31
C LEU A 68 3.49 -25.29 10.81
N TRP A 69 4.04 -26.46 11.15
CA TRP A 69 5.36 -26.91 10.69
C TRP A 69 5.45 -26.98 9.17
N SER A 70 4.50 -27.63 8.51
CA SER A 70 4.44 -27.79 7.06
C SER A 70 4.37 -26.43 6.34
N ASN A 71 3.52 -25.51 6.83
CA ASN A 71 3.43 -24.16 6.27
C ASN A 71 4.67 -23.32 6.61
N TYR A 72 5.34 -23.52 7.77
CA TYR A 72 6.61 -22.86 8.10
C TYR A 72 7.72 -23.28 7.13
N LYS A 73 7.82 -24.58 6.79
CA LYS A 73 8.79 -25.09 5.82
C LYS A 73 8.55 -24.50 4.42
N ALA A 74 7.29 -24.37 4.00
CA ALA A 74 6.93 -23.73 2.74
C ALA A 74 7.26 -22.23 2.71
N VAL A 75 6.88 -21.47 3.76
CA VAL A 75 7.18 -20.03 3.87
C VAL A 75 8.67 -19.77 4.04
N TYR A 76 9.40 -20.65 4.73
CA TYR A 76 10.87 -20.62 4.81
C TYR A 76 11.50 -20.78 3.42
N LYS A 77 11.01 -21.73 2.60
CA LYS A 77 11.47 -21.86 1.21
C LYS A 77 11.17 -20.59 0.42
N MET A 78 9.93 -20.11 0.40
CA MET A 78 9.57 -18.87 -0.32
C MET A 78 10.39 -17.65 0.15
N ARG A 79 10.76 -17.58 1.43
CA ARG A 79 11.65 -16.54 1.97
C ARG A 79 13.10 -16.67 1.48
N ARG A 80 13.59 -17.89 1.29
CA ARG A 80 14.91 -18.17 0.72
C ARG A 80 14.94 -17.90 -0.79
N ASP A 81 13.90 -18.31 -1.51
CA ASP A 81 13.69 -18.02 -2.93
C ASP A 81 13.59 -16.50 -3.16
N TYR A 82 12.89 -15.77 -2.28
CA TYR A 82 12.84 -14.30 -2.28
C TYR A 82 14.22 -13.65 -2.12
N PHE A 83 15.07 -14.14 -1.20
CA PHE A 83 16.44 -13.63 -1.07
C PHE A 83 17.30 -13.89 -2.33
N ASN A 84 17.00 -14.95 -3.07
CA ASN A 84 17.64 -15.28 -4.34
C ASN A 84 17.04 -14.53 -5.55
N SER A 85 15.97 -13.73 -5.37
CA SER A 85 15.37 -12.95 -6.44
C SER A 85 16.32 -11.86 -6.95
N THR A 86 16.24 -11.53 -8.24
CA THR A 86 17.04 -10.47 -8.86
C THR A 86 16.89 -9.13 -8.14
N ASP A 87 15.71 -8.88 -7.58
CA ASP A 87 15.33 -7.57 -7.07
C ASP A 87 15.83 -7.38 -5.64
N TYR A 88 15.87 -8.45 -4.84
CA TYR A 88 16.63 -8.46 -3.58
C TYR A 88 18.15 -8.40 -3.83
N GLN A 89 18.66 -9.14 -4.82
CA GLN A 89 20.09 -9.19 -5.15
C GLN A 89 20.65 -7.92 -5.84
N ARG A 90 19.79 -7.05 -6.36
CA ARG A 90 20.15 -5.76 -7.00
C ARG A 90 19.71 -4.54 -6.19
N GLY A 91 18.77 -4.70 -5.25
CA GLY A 91 18.42 -3.70 -4.25
C GLY A 91 19.63 -3.26 -3.44
N LEU A 92 19.64 -2.01 -3.00
CA LEU A 92 20.69 -1.50 -2.11
C LEU A 92 20.43 -1.93 -0.66
N HIS A 93 19.16 -2.10 -0.28
CA HIS A 93 18.77 -2.44 1.09
C HIS A 93 19.25 -3.82 1.57
N SER A 94 19.49 -4.78 0.67
CA SER A 94 19.94 -6.13 1.01
C SER A 94 21.39 -6.21 1.51
N ARG A 95 22.23 -5.23 1.11
CA ARG A 95 23.64 -5.08 1.51
C ARG A 95 23.94 -3.84 2.35
N THR A 96 22.91 -3.08 2.72
CA THR A 96 23.04 -1.90 3.58
C THR A 96 22.66 -2.21 5.03
N LEU A 97 23.49 -1.76 5.95
CA LEU A 97 23.22 -1.76 7.39
C LEU A 97 22.80 -0.37 7.86
N LEU A 98 21.83 -0.34 8.77
CA LEU A 98 21.42 0.81 9.56
C LEU A 98 22.13 0.72 10.92
N VAL A 99 22.94 1.74 11.24
CA VAL A 99 23.60 1.90 12.54
C VAL A 99 22.88 3.02 13.30
N THR A 100 22.39 2.73 14.51
CA THR A 100 21.66 3.71 15.34
C THR A 100 22.33 3.93 16.69
N ASP A 101 21.98 5.06 17.32
CA ASP A 101 22.33 5.44 18.69
C ASP A 101 23.80 5.84 18.92
N MET A 102 24.47 6.29 17.86
CA MET A 102 25.91 6.55 17.88
C MET A 102 26.31 7.75 18.78
N PRO A 103 27.38 7.60 19.59
CA PRO A 103 27.93 8.68 20.43
C PRO A 103 28.50 9.81 19.57
N LYS A 104 28.57 11.03 20.11
CA LYS A 104 28.98 12.24 19.36
C LYS A 104 30.32 12.10 18.62
N SER A 105 31.30 11.41 19.21
CA SER A 105 32.65 11.22 18.67
C SER A 105 32.74 10.35 17.42
N TYR A 106 31.73 9.50 17.15
CA TYR A 106 31.71 8.59 15.99
C TYR A 106 30.70 9.03 14.92
N ARG A 107 30.27 10.30 14.91
CA ARG A 107 29.31 10.85 13.95
C ARG A 107 29.98 11.41 12.69
N THR A 108 30.84 10.59 12.10
CA THR A 108 31.50 10.82 10.82
C THR A 108 31.28 9.59 9.94
N ASP A 109 31.42 9.73 8.63
CA ASP A 109 31.23 8.61 7.68
C ASP A 109 32.18 7.45 8.00
N GLU A 110 33.43 7.77 8.35
CA GLU A 110 34.43 6.82 8.85
C GLU A 110 34.05 6.23 10.22
N GLY A 111 33.45 7.02 11.12
CA GLY A 111 32.98 6.57 12.43
C GLY A 111 31.88 5.51 12.35
N VAL A 112 31.02 5.57 11.32
CA VAL A 112 30.05 4.49 11.02
C VAL A 112 30.78 3.20 10.63
N CYS A 113 31.88 3.30 9.88
CA CYS A 113 32.68 2.15 9.44
C CYS A 113 33.40 1.50 10.63
N ARG A 114 34.17 2.28 11.41
CA ARG A 114 34.89 1.80 12.61
C ARG A 114 33.98 1.04 13.59
N ILE A 115 32.74 1.49 13.78
CA ILE A 115 31.73 0.82 14.62
C ILE A 115 31.34 -0.57 14.09
N LEU A 116 31.35 -0.79 12.77
CA LEU A 116 31.04 -2.07 12.14
C LEU A 116 32.22 -3.04 12.19
N ASP A 117 33.44 -2.53 12.02
CA ASP A 117 34.67 -3.33 12.13
C ASP A 117 34.82 -3.91 13.55
N GLU A 118 34.45 -3.15 14.59
CA GLU A 118 34.36 -3.62 15.99
C GLU A 118 33.31 -4.75 16.18
N VAL A 119 32.22 -4.74 15.39
CA VAL A 119 31.25 -5.85 15.37
C VAL A 119 31.88 -7.08 14.74
N LYS A 120 32.38 -6.97 13.50
CA LYS A 120 33.08 -8.03 12.78
C LYS A 120 33.89 -7.46 11.62
N VAL A 121 35.22 -7.51 11.74
CA VAL A 121 36.16 -7.33 10.63
C VAL A 121 35.81 -8.30 9.48
N THR A 122 35.74 -7.76 8.27
CA THR A 122 35.30 -8.45 7.05
C THR A 122 36.12 -7.91 5.86
N ASP A 123 36.37 -8.73 4.84
CA ASP A 123 37.27 -8.39 3.72
C ASP A 123 36.81 -7.13 2.97
N GLY A 124 35.52 -7.02 2.65
CA GLY A 124 34.90 -5.83 2.04
C GLY A 124 34.75 -4.69 3.04
N HIS A 125 35.48 -3.59 2.80
CA HIS A 125 35.36 -2.36 3.58
C HIS A 125 33.99 -1.68 3.33
N PRO A 126 33.19 -1.40 4.38
CA PRO A 126 31.89 -0.77 4.22
C PRO A 126 31.98 0.69 3.79
N ARG A 127 31.02 1.14 2.98
CA ARG A 127 30.84 2.57 2.64
C ARG A 127 29.81 3.20 3.57
N GLY A 128 30.27 3.75 4.69
CA GLY A 128 29.47 4.50 5.65
C GLY A 128 29.02 5.87 5.14
N VAL A 129 27.82 6.30 5.52
CA VAL A 129 27.31 7.68 5.39
C VAL A 129 26.52 8.07 6.64
N ILE A 130 26.86 9.20 7.24
CA ILE A 130 26.21 9.79 8.42
C ILE A 130 24.96 10.59 8.03
N ALA A 131 23.87 10.49 8.79
CA ALA A 131 22.68 11.31 8.54
C ALA A 131 22.88 12.74 9.08
N ARG A 132 22.68 13.76 8.23
CA ARG A 132 22.74 15.19 8.60
C ARG A 132 21.36 15.73 9.02
N ASN A 133 21.34 16.77 9.86
CA ASN A 133 20.09 17.37 10.34
C ASN A 133 19.44 18.26 9.25
N VAL A 134 18.28 17.84 8.75
CA VAL A 134 17.50 18.54 7.70
C VAL A 134 16.61 19.70 8.20
N ASN A 135 16.82 20.19 9.42
CA ASN A 135 16.28 21.47 9.94
C ASN A 135 14.78 21.74 9.62
N GLY A 136 13.88 20.81 9.95
CA GLY A 136 12.43 21.00 9.76
C GLY A 136 11.95 21.01 8.29
N LEU A 137 12.83 20.78 7.32
CA LEU A 137 12.47 20.68 5.89
C LEU A 137 11.28 19.75 5.57
N PRO A 138 11.05 18.60 6.28
CA PRO A 138 9.86 17.78 6.06
C PRO A 138 8.56 18.50 6.43
N ASP A 139 8.57 19.36 7.45
CA ASP A 139 7.42 20.15 7.87
C ASP A 139 7.17 21.34 6.94
N LEU A 140 8.22 21.86 6.28
CA LEU A 140 8.10 22.86 5.21
C LEU A 140 7.50 22.25 3.94
N LEU A 141 7.98 21.07 3.51
CA LEU A 141 7.39 20.32 2.40
C LEU A 141 5.93 19.95 2.67
N ALA A 142 5.60 19.48 3.87
CA ALA A 142 4.22 19.22 4.26
C ALA A 142 3.36 20.49 4.24
N GLN A 143 3.91 21.67 4.54
CA GLN A 143 3.18 22.95 4.39
C GLN A 143 2.98 23.33 2.92
N HIS A 144 4.00 23.15 2.07
CA HIS A 144 3.92 23.39 0.62
C HIS A 144 2.87 22.48 -0.04
N GLU A 145 2.95 21.17 0.17
CA GLU A 145 1.97 20.23 -0.35
C GLU A 145 0.53 20.54 0.11
N ASN A 146 0.35 20.95 1.38
CA ASN A 146 -0.98 21.30 1.88
C ASN A 146 -1.52 22.59 1.25
N ALA A 147 -0.68 23.62 1.06
CA ALA A 147 -1.08 24.84 0.37
C ALA A 147 -1.43 24.58 -1.10
N VAL A 148 -0.69 23.70 -1.78
CA VAL A 148 -0.99 23.27 -3.16
C VAL A 148 -2.31 22.48 -3.22
N ARG A 149 -2.52 21.50 -2.32
CA ARG A 149 -3.80 20.75 -2.23
C ARG A 149 -4.99 21.68 -1.90
N GLU A 150 -4.80 22.71 -1.07
CA GLU A 150 -5.83 23.71 -0.76
C GLU A 150 -6.16 24.59 -1.97
N LEU A 151 -5.14 25.09 -2.67
CA LEU A 151 -5.29 25.86 -3.91
C LEU A 151 -6.06 25.06 -4.97
N GLU A 152 -5.71 23.79 -5.17
CA GLU A 152 -6.42 22.88 -6.10
C GLU A 152 -7.90 22.71 -5.76
N VAL A 153 -8.25 22.59 -4.47
CA VAL A 153 -9.65 22.45 -4.04
C VAL A 153 -10.44 23.75 -4.22
N ILE A 154 -9.80 24.90 -4.06
CA ILE A 154 -10.43 26.21 -4.29
C ILE A 154 -10.59 26.46 -5.79
N LEU A 155 -9.55 26.18 -6.58
CA LEU A 155 -9.55 26.36 -8.03
C LEU A 155 -10.55 25.42 -8.72
N ALA A 156 -10.68 24.17 -8.29
CA ALA A 156 -11.68 23.23 -8.79
C ALA A 156 -13.14 23.59 -8.43
N LYS A 157 -13.35 24.39 -7.37
CA LYS A 157 -14.66 24.98 -7.05
C LYS A 157 -14.95 26.21 -7.90
N TYR A 158 -13.95 27.08 -8.11
CA TYR A 158 -14.10 28.33 -8.84
C TYR A 158 -14.23 28.10 -10.36
N LEU A 159 -13.37 27.27 -10.95
CA LEU A 159 -13.35 26.96 -12.38
C LEU A 159 -14.29 25.79 -12.76
N LYS A 160 -15.35 25.55 -11.97
CA LYS A 160 -16.29 24.43 -12.20
C LYS A 160 -16.98 24.52 -13.57
N ASN A 161 -17.42 25.72 -13.94
CA ASN A 161 -17.99 26.05 -15.25
C ASN A 161 -17.08 27.12 -15.88
N PRO A 162 -16.11 26.76 -16.74
CA PRO A 162 -15.18 27.74 -17.32
C PRO A 162 -15.91 28.92 -17.97
N ASN A 163 -16.92 28.63 -18.79
CA ASN A 163 -17.67 29.63 -19.55
C ASN A 163 -18.51 30.59 -18.69
N HIS A 164 -18.68 30.33 -17.38
CA HIS A 164 -19.51 31.13 -16.46
C HIS A 164 -18.87 31.16 -15.06
N LEU A 165 -17.90 32.06 -14.87
CA LEU A 165 -17.23 32.28 -13.58
C LEU A 165 -18.18 32.99 -12.60
N PRO A 166 -18.16 32.66 -11.29
CA PRO A 166 -18.86 33.46 -10.29
C PRO A 166 -18.14 34.82 -10.09
N PRO A 167 -18.90 35.92 -9.91
CA PRO A 167 -18.33 37.28 -9.94
C PRO A 167 -17.41 37.60 -8.77
N ASN A 168 -17.66 36.98 -7.61
CA ASN A 168 -16.81 37.13 -6.42
C ASN A 168 -15.74 36.04 -6.39
N ARG A 169 -14.46 36.44 -6.28
CA ARG A 169 -13.35 35.50 -6.06
C ARG A 169 -13.46 34.83 -4.68
N PRO A 170 -12.98 33.58 -4.53
CA PRO A 170 -13.06 32.85 -3.28
C PRO A 170 -12.11 33.45 -2.23
N THR A 171 -12.61 33.68 -1.02
CA THR A 171 -11.77 34.16 0.11
C THR A 171 -11.45 33.05 1.09
N CYS A 172 -10.24 33.06 1.65
CA CYS A 172 -9.83 32.18 2.75
C CYS A 172 -9.48 33.00 3.99
N LYS A 173 -9.33 32.32 5.13
CA LYS A 173 -8.71 32.91 6.33
C LYS A 173 -7.20 32.68 6.28
N THR A 174 -6.41 33.69 6.59
CA THR A 174 -4.95 33.56 6.67
C THR A 174 -4.53 32.54 7.73
N ASN A 175 -3.43 31.83 7.48
CA ASN A 175 -2.94 30.79 8.36
C ASN A 175 -2.25 31.42 9.59
N ARG A 176 -2.58 30.96 10.80
CA ARG A 176 -2.00 31.49 12.06
C ARG A 176 -0.48 31.31 12.18
N LYS A 177 0.15 30.52 11.30
CA LYS A 177 1.62 30.39 11.19
C LYS A 177 2.26 31.37 10.20
N ASP A 178 1.49 32.12 9.43
CA ASP A 178 2.05 33.11 8.50
C ASP A 178 2.52 34.37 9.24
N ARG A 179 3.65 34.94 8.83
CA ARG A 179 4.21 36.17 9.42
C ARG A 179 3.84 37.42 8.61
N SER A 180 3.47 37.23 7.34
CA SER A 180 3.19 38.31 6.38
C SER A 180 1.79 38.92 6.53
N HIS A 181 0.88 38.25 7.25
CA HIS A 181 -0.50 38.69 7.45
C HIS A 181 -0.94 38.54 8.92
N ALA A 182 -1.82 39.44 9.37
CA ALA A 182 -2.48 39.27 10.67
C ALA A 182 -3.35 37.98 10.67
N PRO A 183 -3.33 37.19 11.76
CA PRO A 183 -3.91 35.85 11.76
C PRO A 183 -5.44 35.87 11.73
N GLY A 184 -6.03 35.24 10.71
CA GLY A 184 -7.47 35.08 10.55
C GLY A 184 -8.17 36.18 9.75
N THR A 185 -7.43 37.11 9.14
CA THR A 185 -7.98 38.04 8.15
C THR A 185 -8.56 37.27 6.95
N LYS A 186 -9.61 37.83 6.33
CA LYS A 186 -10.13 37.32 5.05
C LYS A 186 -9.32 37.95 3.92
N VAL A 187 -8.75 37.13 3.04
CA VAL A 187 -7.96 37.56 1.87
C VAL A 187 -8.43 36.73 0.66
N ASP A 188 -8.20 37.20 -0.56
CA ASP A 188 -8.36 36.38 -1.76
C ASP A 188 -7.51 35.11 -1.62
N ALA A 189 -8.16 33.95 -1.75
CA ALA A 189 -7.51 32.68 -1.49
C ALA A 189 -6.51 32.29 -2.58
N ILE A 190 -6.73 32.72 -3.82
CA ILE A 190 -5.88 32.37 -4.95
C ILE A 190 -4.56 33.13 -4.82
N ASP A 191 -4.62 34.43 -4.61
CA ASP A 191 -3.41 35.27 -4.47
C ASP A 191 -2.65 34.98 -3.17
N TYR A 192 -3.36 34.78 -2.04
CA TYR A 192 -2.74 34.40 -0.76
C TYR A 192 -2.02 33.05 -0.83
N LEU A 193 -2.67 32.00 -1.34
CA LEU A 193 -2.04 30.68 -1.44
C LEU A 193 -0.89 30.67 -2.45
N THR A 194 -1.00 31.42 -3.55
CA THR A 194 0.08 31.57 -4.53
C THR A 194 1.32 32.21 -3.90
N SER A 195 1.15 33.34 -3.20
CA SER A 195 2.23 34.02 -2.47
C SER A 195 2.85 33.12 -1.40
N ARG A 196 2.02 32.37 -0.66
CA ARG A 196 2.47 31.44 0.39
C ARG A 196 3.24 30.25 -0.19
N ILE A 197 2.82 29.71 -1.35
CA ILE A 197 3.54 28.64 -2.06
C ILE A 197 4.92 29.15 -2.48
N ASN A 198 5.00 30.27 -3.20
CA ASN A 198 6.27 30.85 -3.64
C ASN A 198 7.24 31.09 -2.46
N SER A 199 6.73 31.66 -1.36
CA SER A 199 7.50 31.87 -0.12
C SER A 199 8.09 30.57 0.43
N LEU A 200 7.29 29.49 0.46
CA LEU A 200 7.73 28.17 0.91
C LEU A 200 8.73 27.54 -0.07
N GLU A 201 8.59 27.74 -1.38
CA GLU A 201 9.58 27.25 -2.37
C GLU A 201 10.95 27.90 -2.18
N VAL A 202 11.00 29.21 -1.88
CA VAL A 202 12.24 29.92 -1.53
C VAL A 202 12.83 29.40 -0.22
N GLU A 203 12.02 29.26 0.83
CA GLU A 203 12.47 28.71 2.12
C GLU A 203 13.04 27.28 1.97
N ILE A 204 12.36 26.42 1.20
CA ILE A 204 12.80 25.06 0.91
C ILE A 204 14.12 25.03 0.13
N LYS A 205 14.28 25.89 -0.90
CA LYS A 205 15.55 26.03 -1.65
C LYS A 205 16.70 26.42 -0.71
N LEU A 206 16.51 27.46 0.11
CA LEU A 206 17.51 27.95 1.06
C LEU A 206 17.87 26.89 2.12
N VAL A 207 16.87 26.22 2.72
CA VAL A 207 17.13 25.17 3.71
C VAL A 207 17.94 24.03 3.09
N ARG A 208 17.57 23.55 1.89
CA ARG A 208 18.30 22.49 1.16
C ARG A 208 19.78 22.83 0.94
N LEU A 209 20.08 24.04 0.47
CA LEU A 209 21.47 24.49 0.26
C LEU A 209 22.30 24.53 1.56
N THR A 210 21.68 24.71 2.73
CA THR A 210 22.39 24.77 4.01
C THR A 210 22.53 23.44 4.76
N VAL A 211 22.05 22.31 4.22
CA VAL A 211 22.00 21.02 4.96
C VAL A 211 23.38 20.44 5.25
N ASP A 212 24.33 20.57 4.32
CA ASP A 212 25.66 19.95 4.46
C ASP A 212 26.49 20.52 5.61
N ASN A 213 26.26 21.79 5.95
CA ASN A 213 26.90 22.48 7.07
C ASN A 213 26.18 22.24 8.42
N ARG A 214 25.33 21.20 8.54
CA ARG A 214 24.53 20.92 9.76
C ARG A 214 25.01 19.71 10.55
N ASN A 215 24.76 19.79 11.86
CA ASN A 215 25.06 18.76 12.85
C ASN A 215 24.64 17.35 12.42
N ALA A 216 25.54 16.39 12.60
CA ALA A 216 25.30 14.98 12.38
C ALA A 216 24.39 14.35 13.46
N LEU A 217 23.47 13.50 13.01
CA LEU A 217 22.48 12.79 13.82
C LEU A 217 23.08 11.52 14.45
N SER A 218 22.29 10.87 15.31
CA SER A 218 22.65 9.64 16.02
C SER A 218 22.56 8.36 15.17
N TYR A 219 22.38 8.45 13.86
CA TYR A 219 22.25 7.30 12.97
C TYR A 219 22.96 7.51 11.63
N GLY A 220 23.35 6.40 11.00
CA GLY A 220 23.99 6.36 9.69
C GLY A 220 23.71 5.04 8.97
N PHE A 221 24.10 4.97 7.71
CA PHE A 221 23.94 3.79 6.86
C PHE A 221 25.30 3.35 6.34
N ALA A 222 25.48 2.05 6.09
CA ALA A 222 26.72 1.52 5.53
C ALA A 222 26.43 0.40 4.54
N SER A 223 26.92 0.52 3.30
CA SER A 223 26.75 -0.50 2.25
C SER A 223 28.01 -1.34 2.09
N TYR A 224 27.85 -2.66 2.01
CA TYR A 224 28.90 -3.61 1.67
C TYR A 224 28.89 -3.91 0.15
N GLU A 225 29.97 -4.49 -0.35
CA GLU A 225 30.02 -4.95 -1.74
C GLU A 225 29.22 -6.26 -1.89
N SER A 226 29.34 -7.21 -0.94
CA SER A 226 28.52 -8.42 -0.89
C SER A 226 27.34 -8.36 0.10
N ILE A 227 26.26 -9.06 -0.25
CA ILE A 227 25.09 -9.28 0.62
C ILE A 227 25.45 -10.22 1.78
N GLU A 228 26.34 -11.19 1.54
CA GLU A 228 26.81 -12.13 2.58
C GLU A 228 27.43 -11.36 3.75
N GLU A 229 28.36 -10.46 3.47
CA GLU A 229 29.10 -9.64 4.44
C GLU A 229 28.15 -8.84 5.34
N ALA A 230 27.24 -8.06 4.73
CA ALA A 230 26.25 -7.27 5.46
C ALA A 230 25.39 -8.15 6.39
N HIS A 231 24.88 -9.28 5.90
CA HIS A 231 24.06 -10.19 6.73
C HIS A 231 24.87 -10.85 7.86
N GLN A 232 26.14 -11.16 7.64
CA GLN A 232 27.04 -11.69 8.67
C GLN A 232 27.33 -10.67 9.77
N VAL A 233 27.67 -9.43 9.40
CA VAL A 233 27.91 -8.33 10.36
C VAL A 233 26.62 -8.00 11.13
N ALA A 234 25.46 -8.00 10.46
CA ALA A 234 24.16 -7.82 11.12
C ALA A 234 23.76 -8.98 12.06
N TYR A 235 24.23 -10.20 11.80
CA TYR A 235 24.02 -11.34 12.70
C TYR A 235 24.88 -11.23 13.96
N ALA A 236 26.13 -10.79 13.84
CA ALA A 236 27.01 -10.49 14.99
C ALA A 236 26.51 -9.28 15.81
N GLY A 237 26.09 -8.21 15.13
CA GLY A 237 25.53 -6.97 15.71
C GLY A 237 24.20 -7.13 16.44
N ARG A 238 23.56 -8.31 16.35
CA ARG A 238 22.39 -8.68 17.17
C ARG A 238 22.75 -8.89 18.65
N LYS A 239 23.99 -9.26 18.96
CA LYS A 239 24.49 -9.49 20.33
C LYS A 239 25.55 -8.46 20.78
N LYS A 240 26.39 -7.98 19.85
CA LYS A 240 27.36 -6.90 20.12
C LYS A 240 26.70 -5.53 19.97
N HIS A 241 26.93 -4.63 20.93
CA HIS A 241 26.48 -3.24 20.89
C HIS A 241 27.65 -2.25 21.11
N PRO A 242 28.58 -2.16 20.14
CA PRO A 242 29.78 -1.31 20.21
C PRO A 242 29.42 0.14 20.54
N HIS A 243 30.06 0.70 21.57
CA HIS A 243 29.78 2.03 22.09
C HIS A 243 28.27 2.35 22.34
N LYS A 244 27.46 1.34 22.68
CA LYS A 244 25.98 1.39 22.83
C LYS A 244 25.19 1.56 21.51
N SER A 245 25.85 1.48 20.37
CA SER A 245 25.24 1.55 19.04
C SER A 245 24.55 0.23 18.68
N SER A 246 23.46 0.31 17.91
CA SER A 246 22.69 -0.85 17.44
C SER A 246 22.83 -0.99 15.92
N VAL A 247 23.42 -2.11 15.47
CA VAL A 247 23.61 -2.44 14.05
C VAL A 247 22.50 -3.40 13.58
N ARG A 248 21.85 -3.08 12.45
CA ARG A 248 20.75 -3.88 11.87
C ARG A 248 20.79 -3.84 10.35
N LEU A 249 20.15 -4.79 9.68
CA LEU A 249 19.85 -4.68 8.25
C LEU A 249 18.94 -3.46 7.99
N ALA A 250 19.23 -2.68 6.96
CA ALA A 250 18.38 -1.56 6.56
C ALA A 250 17.11 -2.06 5.85
N PRO A 251 15.90 -1.58 6.22
CA PRO A 251 14.72 -1.77 5.39
C PRO A 251 14.81 -0.87 4.13
N LYS A 252 13.90 -1.06 3.15
CA LYS A 252 13.82 -0.20 1.96
C LYS A 252 13.69 1.29 2.36
N PRO A 253 14.32 2.25 1.65
CA PRO A 253 14.25 3.68 2.01
C PRO A 253 12.83 4.25 2.13
N SER A 254 11.89 3.73 1.34
CA SER A 254 10.46 4.10 1.38
C SER A 254 9.70 3.52 2.58
N ASP A 255 10.24 2.50 3.26
CA ASP A 255 9.67 1.91 4.48
C ASP A 255 10.16 2.62 5.75
N LEU A 256 11.29 3.34 5.69
CA LEU A 256 11.83 4.09 6.84
C LEU A 256 10.87 5.18 7.35
N ILE A 257 10.84 5.33 8.68
CA ILE A 257 10.14 6.42 9.38
C ILE A 257 11.19 7.39 9.91
N TRP A 258 11.64 8.29 9.04
CA TRP A 258 12.77 9.20 9.26
C TRP A 258 12.70 10.01 10.57
N GLY A 259 11.51 10.50 10.96
CA GLY A 259 11.31 11.23 12.22
C GLY A 259 11.51 10.39 13.49
N ASN A 260 11.54 9.06 13.40
CA ASN A 260 11.82 8.16 14.53
C ASN A 260 13.30 7.72 14.63
N LEU A 261 14.07 7.86 13.54
CA LEU A 261 15.50 7.46 13.51
C LEU A 261 16.41 8.23 14.49
N PRO A 262 16.29 9.56 14.70
CA PRO A 262 17.16 10.29 15.62
C PRO A 262 16.80 10.12 17.11
N LEU A 263 15.68 9.46 17.44
CA LEU A 263 15.23 9.29 18.83
C LEU A 263 16.20 8.41 19.62
N THR A 264 16.58 8.82 20.82
CA THR A 264 17.44 8.03 21.73
C THR A 264 16.75 6.76 22.24
N PRO A 265 17.48 5.72 22.69
CA PRO A 265 16.86 4.46 23.11
C PRO A 265 15.92 4.64 24.31
N SER A 266 16.25 5.56 25.23
CA SER A 266 15.39 5.91 26.37
C SER A 266 14.09 6.59 25.93
N GLN A 267 14.15 7.52 24.97
CA GLN A 267 12.95 8.17 24.41
C GLN A 267 12.06 7.15 23.67
N ARG A 268 12.64 6.25 22.87
CA ARG A 268 11.89 5.18 22.20
C ARG A 268 11.25 4.21 23.22
N ARG A 269 11.97 3.83 24.28
CA ARG A 269 11.42 2.98 25.36
C ARG A 269 10.27 3.67 26.09
N GLY A 270 10.41 4.95 26.46
CA GLY A 270 9.36 5.75 27.10
C GLY A 270 8.12 5.89 26.23
N ARG A 271 8.28 6.21 24.93
CA ARG A 271 7.17 6.27 23.95
C ARG A 271 6.48 4.92 23.76
N ALA A 272 7.23 3.82 23.71
CA ALA A 272 6.67 2.48 23.60
C ALA A 272 5.86 2.07 24.85
N ILE A 273 6.37 2.38 26.06
CA ILE A 273 5.64 2.16 27.32
C ILE A 273 4.37 3.01 27.36
N LEU A 274 4.45 4.31 27.05
CA LEU A 274 3.29 5.20 27.01
C LEU A 274 2.23 4.76 25.99
N ASN A 275 2.64 4.31 24.80
CA ASN A 275 1.74 3.70 23.81
C ASN A 275 1.11 2.39 24.33
N ASN A 276 1.83 1.58 25.09
CA ASN A 276 1.26 0.38 25.73
C ASN A 276 0.24 0.76 26.81
N ILE A 277 0.53 1.74 27.66
CA ILE A 277 -0.42 2.28 28.65
C ILE A 277 -1.68 2.81 27.96
N TRP A 278 -1.56 3.63 26.91
CA TRP A 278 -2.71 4.13 26.15
C TRP A 278 -3.52 3.01 25.48
N VAL A 279 -2.88 1.95 24.97
CA VAL A 279 -3.60 0.77 24.46
C VAL A 279 -4.34 0.06 25.60
N THR A 280 -3.73 -0.14 26.76
CA THR A 280 -4.38 -0.79 27.91
C THR A 280 -5.57 0.04 28.43
N VAL A 281 -5.39 1.35 28.59
CA VAL A 281 -6.48 2.28 28.98
C VAL A 281 -7.60 2.25 27.95
N LEU A 282 -7.28 2.34 26.65
CA LEU A 282 -8.27 2.23 25.58
C LEU A 282 -9.00 0.88 25.60
N THR A 283 -8.31 -0.22 25.94
CA THR A 283 -8.89 -1.56 26.07
C THR A 283 -9.93 -1.62 27.19
N PHE A 284 -9.61 -1.09 28.37
CA PHE A 284 -10.56 -1.02 29.49
C PHE A 284 -11.71 -0.04 29.23
N VAL A 285 -11.44 1.14 28.67
CA VAL A 285 -12.49 2.12 28.33
C VAL A 285 -13.47 1.55 27.30
N TRP A 286 -13.00 0.74 26.34
CA TRP A 286 -13.88 0.11 25.33
C TRP A 286 -14.81 -0.98 25.89
N CYS A 287 -14.51 -1.51 27.09
CA CYS A 287 -15.41 -2.40 27.80
C CYS A 287 -16.73 -1.69 28.14
N ILE A 288 -16.69 -0.37 28.39
CA ILE A 288 -17.85 0.42 28.82
C ILE A 288 -18.89 0.56 27.67
N PRO A 289 -18.57 1.07 26.46
CA PRO A 289 -19.53 1.05 25.35
C PRO A 289 -20.05 -0.36 25.02
N ASN A 290 -19.19 -1.39 25.06
CA ASN A 290 -19.60 -2.76 24.77
C ASN A 290 -20.62 -3.28 25.80
N GLY A 291 -20.40 -3.00 27.09
CA GLY A 291 -21.34 -3.30 28.17
C GLY A 291 -22.64 -2.47 28.10
N LEU A 292 -22.56 -1.18 27.79
CA LEU A 292 -23.74 -0.31 27.63
C LEU A 292 -24.62 -0.78 26.46
N ILE A 293 -24.02 -1.15 25.33
CA ILE A 293 -24.75 -1.75 24.20
C ILE A 293 -25.39 -3.08 24.63
N ALA A 294 -24.68 -3.92 25.39
CA ALA A 294 -25.20 -5.19 25.89
C ALA A 294 -26.35 -5.03 26.92
N VAL A 295 -26.34 -4.00 27.78
CA VAL A 295 -27.41 -3.76 28.77
C VAL A 295 -28.63 -3.07 28.15
N PHE A 296 -28.41 -1.97 27.41
CA PHE A 296 -29.48 -1.04 27.03
C PHE A 296 -29.96 -1.22 25.59
N LEU A 297 -29.09 -1.60 24.66
CA LEU A 297 -29.44 -1.82 23.25
C LEU A 297 -29.82 -3.27 22.93
N SER A 298 -29.47 -4.25 23.79
CA SER A 298 -29.97 -5.62 23.65
C SER A 298 -31.41 -5.79 24.20
N ASN A 299 -31.84 -4.92 25.11
CA ASN A 299 -33.18 -4.89 25.69
C ASN A 299 -33.61 -3.44 26.01
N LEU A 300 -34.40 -2.81 25.14
CA LEU A 300 -34.86 -1.43 25.30
C LEU A 300 -35.72 -1.20 26.56
N SER A 301 -36.36 -2.24 27.11
CA SER A 301 -37.12 -2.13 28.36
C SER A 301 -36.24 -1.71 29.55
N ASN A 302 -34.94 -2.02 29.52
CA ASN A 302 -33.97 -1.56 30.51
C ASN A 302 -33.73 -0.04 30.43
N ILE A 303 -33.92 0.58 29.25
CA ILE A 303 -33.88 2.05 29.10
C ILE A 303 -35.13 2.67 29.71
N GLY A 304 -36.30 2.05 29.51
CA GLY A 304 -37.57 2.56 30.05
C GLY A 304 -37.63 2.63 31.59
N LEU A 305 -36.89 1.77 32.29
CA LEU A 305 -36.70 1.86 33.74
C LEU A 305 -35.90 3.11 34.18
N VAL A 306 -35.03 3.63 33.31
CA VAL A 306 -34.22 4.84 33.56
C VAL A 306 -34.90 6.10 33.02
N TRP A 307 -35.72 5.96 31.97
CA TRP A 307 -36.45 7.06 31.32
C TRP A 307 -37.94 6.72 31.21
N PRO A 308 -38.79 7.15 32.17
CA PRO A 308 -40.19 6.76 32.21
C PRO A 308 -41.00 7.26 31.00
N THR A 309 -40.69 8.44 30.44
CA THR A 309 -41.32 8.92 29.19
C THR A 309 -41.07 7.98 28.01
N PHE A 310 -39.88 7.37 27.95
CA PHE A 310 -39.54 6.40 26.90
C PHE A 310 -40.29 5.07 27.12
N GLN A 311 -40.54 4.67 28.37
CA GLN A 311 -41.38 3.50 28.69
C GLN A 311 -42.82 3.67 28.18
N THR A 312 -43.39 4.88 28.26
CA THR A 312 -44.72 5.16 27.71
C THR A 312 -44.75 4.96 26.19
N GLU A 313 -43.78 5.50 25.45
CA GLU A 313 -43.66 5.31 23.99
C GLU A 313 -43.34 3.87 23.58
N LEU A 314 -42.50 3.18 24.37
CA LEU A 314 -42.13 1.78 24.15
C LEU A 314 -43.33 0.83 24.31
N SER A 315 -44.17 1.09 25.31
CA SER A 315 -45.40 0.33 25.57
C SER A 315 -46.54 0.68 24.60
N ALA A 316 -46.59 1.91 24.09
CA ALA A 316 -47.52 2.30 23.04
C ALA A 316 -47.19 1.63 21.68
N ASN A 317 -45.90 1.52 21.32
CA ASN A 317 -45.47 1.06 19.99
C ASN A 317 -44.39 -0.06 20.03
N PRO A 318 -44.63 -1.21 20.67
CA PRO A 318 -43.59 -2.22 20.91
C PRO A 318 -43.01 -2.84 19.63
N ARG A 319 -43.79 -2.96 18.55
CA ARG A 319 -43.32 -3.57 17.28
C ARG A 319 -42.29 -2.70 16.54
N THR A 320 -42.48 -1.39 16.52
CA THR A 320 -41.54 -0.48 15.82
C THR A 320 -40.25 -0.35 16.61
N TRP A 321 -40.32 -0.21 17.93
CA TRP A 321 -39.14 -0.17 18.79
C TRP A 321 -38.35 -1.48 18.78
N ALA A 322 -39.00 -2.65 18.72
CA ALA A 322 -38.32 -3.93 18.54
C ALA A 322 -37.60 -4.03 17.17
N ALA A 323 -38.19 -3.49 16.10
CA ALA A 323 -37.53 -3.41 14.79
C ALA A 323 -36.34 -2.44 14.79
N VAL A 324 -36.47 -1.28 15.45
CA VAL A 324 -35.37 -0.32 15.65
C VAL A 324 -34.25 -0.95 16.47
N GLN A 325 -34.56 -1.67 17.56
CA GLN A 325 -33.60 -2.40 18.39
C GLN A 325 -32.78 -3.41 17.56
N GLY A 326 -33.45 -4.21 16.73
CA GLY A 326 -32.81 -5.21 15.86
C GLY A 326 -31.88 -4.62 14.79
N ILE A 327 -32.06 -3.36 14.40
CA ILE A 327 -31.24 -2.67 13.39
C ILE A 327 -30.17 -1.80 14.04
N ALA A 328 -30.54 -1.01 15.06
CA ALA A 328 -29.68 -0.03 15.71
C ALA A 328 -28.57 -0.68 16.52
N ALA A 329 -28.85 -1.76 17.27
CA ALA A 329 -27.82 -2.40 18.09
C ALA A 329 -26.66 -2.98 17.24
N PRO A 330 -26.91 -3.74 16.14
CA PRO A 330 -25.84 -4.16 15.23
C PRO A 330 -25.16 -3.00 14.48
N LEU A 331 -25.92 -1.97 14.06
CA LEU A 331 -25.37 -0.83 13.31
C LEU A 331 -24.43 0.01 14.17
N ILE A 332 -24.85 0.38 15.39
CA ILE A 332 -24.02 1.11 16.36
C ILE A 332 -22.76 0.28 16.69
N THR A 333 -22.92 -1.01 16.99
CA THR A 333 -21.79 -1.92 17.25
C THR A 333 -20.79 -1.93 16.08
N THR A 334 -21.28 -2.09 14.85
CA THR A 334 -20.45 -2.11 13.64
C THR A 334 -19.72 -0.78 13.43
N LEU A 335 -20.40 0.34 13.65
CA LEU A 335 -19.83 1.70 13.52
C LEU A 335 -18.74 1.95 14.58
N PHE A 336 -18.93 1.51 15.83
CA PHE A 336 -17.87 1.55 16.85
C PHE A 336 -16.63 0.73 16.43
N TYR A 337 -16.82 -0.54 16.04
CA TYR A 337 -15.69 -1.39 15.63
C TYR A 337 -15.01 -0.94 14.31
N PHE A 338 -15.71 -0.21 13.43
CA PHE A 338 -15.14 0.34 12.20
C PHE A 338 -14.01 1.36 12.45
N PHE A 339 -14.16 2.24 13.44
CA PHE A 339 -13.13 3.24 13.75
C PHE A 339 -11.91 2.67 14.50
N LEU A 340 -12.04 1.50 15.11
CA LEU A 340 -11.02 0.90 15.98
C LEU A 340 -9.63 0.74 15.32
N PRO A 341 -9.48 0.19 14.08
CA PRO A 341 -8.16 0.06 13.45
C PRO A 341 -7.51 1.42 13.16
N ALA A 342 -8.31 2.45 12.85
CA ALA A 342 -7.81 3.80 12.62
C ALA A 342 -7.26 4.44 13.91
N ILE A 343 -7.94 4.24 15.05
CA ILE A 343 -7.47 4.69 16.37
C ILE A 343 -6.16 4.01 16.74
N PHE A 344 -6.08 2.68 16.61
CA PHE A 344 -4.85 1.92 16.89
C PHE A 344 -3.70 2.30 15.97
N ARG A 345 -3.96 2.48 14.66
CA ARG A 345 -2.96 2.99 13.70
C ARG A 345 -2.47 4.38 14.10
N ARG A 346 -3.36 5.31 14.44
CA ARG A 346 -2.99 6.67 14.86
C ARG A 346 -2.15 6.68 16.14
N LEU A 347 -2.50 5.86 17.13
CA LEU A 347 -1.72 5.70 18.37
C LEU A 347 -0.33 5.07 18.12
N SER A 348 -0.24 4.12 17.18
CA SER A 348 1.01 3.45 16.82
C SER A 348 2.06 4.35 16.14
N ILE A 349 1.65 5.45 15.49
CA ILE A 349 2.59 6.39 14.85
C ILE A 349 3.58 6.96 15.87
N ASN A 350 3.12 7.20 17.10
CA ASN A 350 3.92 7.78 18.18
C ASN A 350 4.85 6.75 18.87
N ALA A 351 4.84 5.47 18.48
CA ALA A 351 5.59 4.39 19.14
C ALA A 351 7.12 4.55 19.13
N GLY A 352 7.67 5.27 18.15
CA GLY A 352 9.11 5.30 17.90
C GLY A 352 9.63 4.16 17.00
N ASP A 353 8.76 3.51 16.22
CA ASP A 353 9.13 2.46 15.26
C ASP A 353 9.97 3.00 14.09
N TYR A 354 11.03 2.28 13.72
CA TYR A 354 11.96 2.65 12.65
C TYR A 354 11.38 2.52 11.24
N SER A 355 10.40 1.63 11.03
CA SER A 355 9.86 1.29 9.72
C SER A 355 8.35 1.04 9.73
N LYS A 356 7.68 1.33 8.60
CA LYS A 356 6.22 1.23 8.46
C LYS A 356 5.78 -0.23 8.53
N THR A 357 6.51 -1.16 7.90
CA THR A 357 6.29 -2.61 8.02
C THR A 357 6.33 -3.09 9.47
N SER A 358 7.29 -2.60 10.28
CA SER A 358 7.36 -3.00 11.69
C SER A 358 6.25 -2.38 12.53
N ARG A 359 5.86 -1.13 12.24
CA ARG A 359 4.69 -0.49 12.85
C ARG A 359 3.41 -1.28 12.59
N GLU A 360 3.12 -1.68 11.35
CA GLU A 360 1.91 -2.47 11.05
C GLU A 360 1.93 -3.86 11.73
N ARG A 361 3.10 -4.49 11.93
CA ARG A 361 3.22 -5.71 12.77
C ARG A 361 2.89 -5.43 14.24
N HIS A 362 3.33 -4.30 14.79
CA HIS A 362 2.99 -3.90 16.16
C HIS A 362 1.50 -3.51 16.32
N VAL A 363 0.90 -2.89 15.30
CA VAL A 363 -0.56 -2.66 15.22
C VAL A 363 -1.31 -3.99 15.21
N THR A 364 -0.90 -4.95 14.38
CA THR A 364 -1.49 -6.30 14.33
C THR A 364 -1.44 -6.99 15.70
N HIS A 365 -0.30 -6.92 16.41
CA HIS A 365 -0.17 -7.45 17.77
C HIS A 365 -1.13 -6.78 18.75
N LYS A 366 -1.21 -5.44 18.73
CA LYS A 366 -2.02 -4.65 19.66
C LYS A 366 -3.53 -4.83 19.41
N LEU A 367 -3.96 -4.81 18.15
CA LEU A 367 -5.34 -5.08 17.76
C LEU A 367 -5.77 -6.50 18.14
N TYR A 368 -4.96 -7.53 17.85
CA TYR A 368 -5.31 -8.90 18.24
C TYR A 368 -5.49 -9.04 19.77
N ALA A 369 -4.57 -8.47 20.55
CA ALA A 369 -4.67 -8.50 22.01
C ALA A 369 -5.95 -7.79 22.51
N PHE A 370 -6.28 -6.63 21.94
CA PHE A 370 -7.52 -5.90 22.22
C PHE A 370 -8.77 -6.72 21.84
N PHE A 371 -8.79 -7.36 20.67
CA PHE A 371 -9.93 -8.14 20.19
C PHE A 371 -10.19 -9.35 21.08
N ILE A 372 -9.15 -10.10 21.47
CA ILE A 372 -9.29 -11.23 22.40
C ILE A 372 -9.71 -10.75 23.81
N PHE A 373 -9.12 -9.68 24.32
CA PHE A 373 -9.51 -9.14 25.63
C PHE A 373 -10.99 -8.73 25.66
N ASN A 374 -11.42 -7.88 24.71
CA ASN A 374 -12.80 -7.39 24.69
C ASN A 374 -13.81 -8.49 24.38
N ASN A 375 -13.58 -9.30 23.34
CA ASN A 375 -14.61 -10.25 22.90
C ASN A 375 -14.70 -11.51 23.75
N LEU A 376 -13.79 -11.72 24.71
CA LEU A 376 -13.74 -12.95 25.49
C LEU A 376 -13.72 -12.69 26.99
N LEU A 377 -12.83 -11.83 27.50
CA LEU A 377 -12.87 -11.48 28.93
C LEU A 377 -14.09 -10.61 29.26
N VAL A 378 -14.44 -9.61 28.45
CA VAL A 378 -15.62 -8.77 28.75
C VAL A 378 -16.91 -9.57 28.58
N PHE A 379 -17.07 -10.41 27.55
CA PHE A 379 -18.29 -11.21 27.40
C PHE A 379 -18.45 -12.28 28.50
N SER A 380 -17.38 -12.99 28.89
CA SER A 380 -17.48 -13.97 29.99
C SER A 380 -17.66 -13.31 31.36
N LEU A 381 -16.95 -12.20 31.63
CA LEU A 381 -17.15 -11.42 32.87
C LEU A 381 -18.53 -10.77 32.91
N PHE A 382 -19.02 -10.20 31.82
CA PHE A 382 -20.34 -9.59 31.73
C PHE A 382 -21.46 -10.64 31.86
N SER A 383 -21.34 -11.79 31.19
CA SER A 383 -22.31 -12.89 31.36
C SER A 383 -22.36 -13.38 32.81
N THR A 384 -21.19 -13.54 33.46
CA THR A 384 -21.11 -13.92 34.88
C THR A 384 -21.68 -12.83 35.79
N ALA A 385 -21.34 -11.57 35.56
CA ALA A 385 -21.82 -10.42 36.35
C ALA A 385 -23.31 -10.13 36.13
N TRP A 386 -23.86 -10.40 34.95
CA TRP A 386 -25.29 -10.28 34.66
C TRP A 386 -26.09 -11.41 35.29
N LYS A 387 -25.59 -12.66 35.26
CA LYS A 387 -26.16 -13.77 36.04
C LYS A 387 -26.15 -13.45 37.54
N TYR A 388 -25.05 -12.90 38.05
CA TYR A 388 -24.95 -12.44 39.43
C TYR A 388 -25.93 -11.30 39.73
N ALA A 389 -26.05 -10.28 38.86
CA ALA A 389 -26.99 -9.18 39.04
C ALA A 389 -28.46 -9.67 39.05
N GLY A 390 -28.83 -10.56 38.12
CA GLY A 390 -30.14 -11.20 38.12
C GLY A 390 -30.39 -12.02 39.39
N ALA A 391 -29.44 -12.88 39.77
CA ALA A 391 -29.53 -13.67 40.99
C ALA A 391 -29.58 -12.81 42.27
N VAL A 392 -28.95 -11.63 42.29
CA VAL A 392 -29.05 -10.67 43.41
C VAL A 392 -30.41 -9.96 43.42
N ILE A 393 -30.99 -9.62 42.27
CA ILE A 393 -32.34 -9.04 42.18
C ILE A 393 -33.41 -10.08 42.59
N ASP A 394 -33.23 -11.35 42.21
CA ASP A 394 -34.11 -12.44 42.64
C ASP A 394 -33.93 -12.76 44.13
N ALA A 395 -32.69 -12.72 44.66
CA ALA A 395 -32.37 -12.89 46.07
C ALA A 395 -32.58 -11.63 46.93
N GLU A 396 -32.96 -10.48 46.36
CA GLU A 396 -33.38 -9.30 47.14
C GLU A 396 -34.68 -9.56 47.93
N LYS A 397 -35.31 -10.72 47.68
CA LYS A 397 -36.45 -11.27 48.44
C LYS A 397 -36.03 -12.15 49.63
N ASP A 398 -34.84 -12.75 49.63
CA ASP A 398 -34.34 -13.65 50.69
C ASP A 398 -32.80 -13.54 50.87
N LEU A 399 -32.39 -13.15 52.08
CA LEU A 399 -31.11 -12.53 52.46
C LEU A 399 -29.75 -13.13 52.00
N ASN A 400 -28.73 -12.26 52.10
CA ASN A 400 -27.28 -12.52 52.18
C ASN A 400 -26.51 -12.91 50.90
N VAL A 401 -26.22 -11.86 50.11
CA VAL A 401 -25.25 -11.80 49.00
C VAL A 401 -23.93 -12.55 49.25
N TRP A 402 -23.38 -12.51 50.47
CA TRP A 402 -22.09 -13.14 50.79
C TRP A 402 -22.11 -14.68 50.84
N ASP A 403 -23.24 -15.31 51.14
CA ASP A 403 -23.36 -16.77 51.13
C ASP A 403 -23.77 -17.28 49.75
N ALA A 404 -24.57 -16.49 49.00
CA ALA A 404 -24.73 -16.69 47.55
C ALA A 404 -23.36 -16.71 46.83
N LEU A 405 -22.43 -15.82 47.21
CA LEU A 405 -21.07 -15.77 46.64
C LEU A 405 -20.20 -17.00 47.01
N LYS A 406 -20.49 -17.71 48.12
CA LYS A 406 -19.81 -18.97 48.50
C LYS A 406 -20.42 -20.19 47.81
N ALA A 407 -21.74 -20.20 47.62
CA ALA A 407 -22.45 -21.25 46.89
C ALA A 407 -22.20 -21.19 45.37
N ALA A 408 -21.97 -19.98 44.84
CA ALA A 408 -21.69 -19.69 43.44
C ALA A 408 -20.26 -20.10 43.02
N ASP A 409 -20.03 -21.41 42.83
CA ASP A 409 -18.76 -21.95 42.33
C ASP A 409 -18.29 -21.23 41.04
N PRO A 410 -17.20 -20.44 41.08
CA PRO A 410 -16.87 -19.50 40.01
C PRO A 410 -16.51 -20.22 38.70
N TRP A 411 -16.03 -21.46 38.79
CA TRP A 411 -15.68 -22.29 37.63
C TRP A 411 -16.92 -22.82 36.90
N ALA A 412 -17.95 -23.27 37.63
CA ALA A 412 -19.23 -23.66 37.06
C ALA A 412 -19.97 -22.46 36.43
N ASN A 413 -19.90 -21.29 37.06
CA ASN A 413 -20.47 -20.07 36.51
C ASN A 413 -19.74 -19.60 35.24
N ALA A 414 -18.40 -19.62 35.23
CA ALA A 414 -17.62 -19.35 34.02
C ALA A 414 -17.93 -20.36 32.90
N MET A 415 -18.05 -21.65 33.23
CA MET A 415 -18.39 -22.71 32.26
C MET A 415 -19.76 -22.47 31.62
N THR A 416 -20.81 -22.20 32.40
CA THR A 416 -22.14 -21.91 31.85
C THR A 416 -22.17 -20.61 31.06
N ALA A 417 -21.43 -19.57 31.47
CA ALA A 417 -21.27 -18.35 30.68
C ALA A 417 -20.65 -18.62 29.29
N PHE A 418 -19.63 -19.50 29.20
CA PHE A 418 -19.10 -19.92 27.90
C PHE A 418 -20.11 -20.72 27.07
N CYS A 419 -20.91 -21.60 27.69
CA CYS A 419 -22.02 -22.29 27.00
C CYS A 419 -23.00 -21.29 26.37
N ASP A 420 -23.53 -20.34 27.15
CA ASP A 420 -24.59 -19.42 26.71
C ASP A 420 -24.10 -18.43 25.64
N VAL A 421 -22.80 -18.09 25.66
CA VAL A 421 -22.15 -17.21 24.67
C VAL A 421 -21.77 -17.99 23.39
N SER A 422 -21.77 -19.32 23.38
CA SER A 422 -21.36 -20.12 22.23
C SER A 422 -22.28 -19.97 20.98
N PRO A 423 -23.63 -19.97 21.10
CA PRO A 423 -24.52 -19.74 19.96
C PRO A 423 -24.36 -18.34 19.33
N PHE A 424 -24.01 -17.32 20.13
CA PHE A 424 -23.71 -15.98 19.61
C PHE A 424 -22.51 -16.02 18.66
N TRP A 425 -21.42 -16.71 19.01
CA TRP A 425 -20.25 -16.83 18.14
C TRP A 425 -20.50 -17.64 16.87
N LEU A 426 -21.36 -18.66 16.95
CA LEU A 426 -21.83 -19.41 15.78
C LEU A 426 -22.58 -18.48 14.81
N ASN A 427 -23.54 -17.70 15.32
CA ASN A 427 -24.30 -16.73 14.52
C ASN A 427 -23.42 -15.60 13.96
N TYR A 428 -22.48 -15.07 14.75
CA TYR A 428 -21.52 -14.04 14.32
C TYR A 428 -20.64 -14.52 13.15
N LEU A 429 -20.11 -15.75 13.23
CA LEU A 429 -19.30 -16.33 12.16
C LEU A 429 -20.14 -16.69 10.93
N LEU A 430 -21.40 -17.09 11.10
CA LEU A 430 -22.33 -17.28 9.99
C LEU A 430 -22.63 -15.96 9.26
N GLN A 431 -22.91 -14.88 10.00
CA GLN A 431 -23.09 -13.53 9.46
C GLN A 431 -21.83 -13.02 8.75
N ARG A 432 -20.64 -13.33 9.28
CA ARG A 432 -19.35 -12.94 8.68
C ARG A 432 -19.12 -13.54 7.28
N ASN A 433 -19.77 -14.65 6.91
CA ASN A 433 -19.72 -15.18 5.55
C ASN A 433 -20.26 -14.18 4.51
N PHE A 434 -21.41 -13.55 4.78
CA PHE A 434 -21.95 -12.49 3.91
C PHE A 434 -20.97 -11.32 3.79
N GLY A 435 -20.24 -11.01 4.88
CA GLY A 435 -19.17 -10.01 4.88
C GLY A 435 -18.01 -10.32 3.92
N ALA A 436 -17.72 -11.59 3.62
CA ALA A 436 -16.71 -11.96 2.63
C ALA A 436 -17.22 -11.85 1.17
N ALA A 437 -18.53 -12.01 0.95
CA ALA A 437 -19.15 -11.70 -0.35
C ALA A 437 -19.25 -10.17 -0.60
N TRP A 438 -19.51 -9.39 0.45
CA TRP A 438 -19.47 -7.92 0.41
C TRP A 438 -18.07 -7.35 0.10
N ASP A 439 -17.03 -7.97 0.66
CA ASP A 439 -15.61 -7.64 0.41
C ASP A 439 -15.20 -7.94 -1.06
N LEU A 440 -15.82 -8.95 -1.70
CA LEU A 440 -15.64 -9.23 -3.14
C LEU A 440 -16.32 -8.17 -4.02
N SER A 441 -17.59 -7.85 -3.74
CA SER A 441 -18.40 -6.97 -4.60
C SER A 441 -17.97 -5.50 -4.53
N GLN A 442 -17.21 -5.11 -3.50
CA GLN A 442 -16.65 -3.77 -3.31
C GLN A 442 -17.68 -2.64 -3.36
N LEU A 443 -18.96 -2.95 -3.11
CA LEU A 443 -20.07 -2.00 -3.16
C LEU A 443 -19.80 -0.74 -2.33
N GLY A 444 -19.14 -0.88 -1.18
CA GLY A 444 -18.72 0.26 -0.35
C GLY A 444 -17.72 1.20 -1.05
N ASN A 445 -16.72 0.67 -1.75
CA ASN A 445 -15.74 1.48 -2.49
C ASN A 445 -16.41 2.17 -3.69
N MET A 446 -17.24 1.44 -4.45
CA MET A 446 -17.94 1.98 -5.61
C MET A 446 -18.96 3.05 -5.22
N ALA A 447 -19.78 2.80 -4.19
CA ALA A 447 -20.76 3.76 -3.69
C ALA A 447 -20.08 5.01 -3.11
N TRP A 448 -18.97 4.86 -2.37
CA TRP A 448 -18.19 6.00 -1.89
C TRP A 448 -17.56 6.80 -3.04
N GLY A 449 -16.99 6.13 -4.04
CA GLY A 449 -16.46 6.77 -5.24
C GLY A 449 -17.52 7.57 -6.00
N PHE A 450 -18.71 7.00 -6.20
CA PHE A 450 -19.86 7.68 -6.80
C PHE A 450 -20.33 8.88 -5.96
N LEU A 451 -20.51 8.69 -4.65
CA LEU A 451 -20.95 9.74 -3.73
C LEU A 451 -19.97 10.91 -3.69
N VAL A 452 -18.66 10.66 -3.61
CA VAL A 452 -17.64 11.72 -3.62
C VAL A 452 -17.60 12.44 -4.97
N ARG A 453 -17.69 11.71 -6.10
CA ARG A 453 -17.74 12.30 -7.46
C ARG A 453 -19.01 13.11 -7.72
N LYS A 454 -20.15 12.79 -7.08
CA LYS A 454 -21.44 13.47 -7.29
C LYS A 454 -21.71 14.61 -6.29
N CYS A 455 -21.34 14.44 -5.02
CA CYS A 455 -21.65 15.40 -3.94
C CYS A 455 -20.51 16.37 -3.62
N THR A 456 -19.30 16.14 -4.12
CA THR A 456 -18.19 17.11 -4.05
C THR A 456 -17.71 17.47 -5.45
N ASN A 457 -17.08 18.64 -5.60
CA ASN A 457 -16.28 18.95 -6.80
C ASN A 457 -14.81 18.63 -6.47
N PRO A 458 -14.31 17.40 -6.71
CA PRO A 458 -12.91 17.06 -6.48
C PRO A 458 -11.98 17.77 -7.47
N SER A 459 -10.74 18.08 -7.05
CA SER A 459 -9.68 18.50 -7.97
C SER A 459 -9.23 17.35 -8.88
N PRO A 460 -8.55 17.61 -10.03
CA PRO A 460 -8.04 16.57 -10.91
C PRO A 460 -7.17 15.54 -10.18
N ARG A 461 -6.24 15.99 -9.31
CA ARG A 461 -5.45 15.10 -8.44
C ARG A 461 -6.33 14.19 -7.57
N ARG A 462 -7.44 14.71 -7.03
CA ARG A 462 -8.37 13.93 -6.20
C ARG A 462 -9.22 12.96 -7.02
N LEU A 463 -9.51 13.24 -8.30
CA LEU A 463 -10.12 12.28 -9.21
C LEU A 463 -9.17 11.12 -9.53
N ILE A 464 -7.92 11.43 -9.89
CA ILE A 464 -6.85 10.45 -10.12
C ILE A 464 -6.65 9.57 -8.88
N ALA A 465 -6.62 10.17 -7.69
CA ALA A 465 -6.54 9.48 -6.41
C ALA A 465 -7.77 8.62 -6.05
N LEU A 466 -8.95 8.90 -6.62
CA LEU A 466 -10.17 8.08 -6.46
C LEU A 466 -10.25 6.91 -7.45
N THR A 467 -9.49 6.96 -8.55
CA THR A 467 -9.29 5.83 -9.47
C THR A 467 -8.12 4.93 -9.03
N ALA A 468 -7.31 5.36 -8.06
CA ALA A 468 -6.24 4.53 -7.51
C ALA A 468 -6.79 3.24 -6.85
N PRO A 469 -6.20 2.07 -7.10
CA PRO A 469 -6.60 0.84 -6.41
C PRO A 469 -6.40 0.95 -4.89
N PRO A 470 -7.19 0.26 -4.05
CA PRO A 470 -7.02 0.30 -2.61
C PRO A 470 -5.79 -0.52 -2.14
N PRO A 471 -5.05 -0.06 -1.11
CA PRO A 471 -3.97 -0.83 -0.51
C PRO A 471 -4.51 -1.97 0.36
N PHE A 472 -3.87 -3.15 0.33
CA PHE A 472 -4.24 -4.23 1.24
C PHE A 472 -3.88 -3.89 2.71
N ASP A 473 -4.88 -3.80 3.60
CA ASP A 473 -4.66 -3.54 5.03
C ASP A 473 -4.29 -4.83 5.78
N TYR A 474 -3.01 -5.22 5.64
CA TYR A 474 -2.42 -6.38 6.33
C TYR A 474 -2.75 -6.45 7.82
N ALA A 475 -2.77 -5.31 8.53
CA ALA A 475 -2.97 -5.30 9.98
C ALA A 475 -4.43 -5.61 10.35
N ALA A 476 -5.39 -5.07 9.60
CA ALA A 476 -6.81 -5.38 9.79
C ALA A 476 -7.13 -6.83 9.39
N TYR A 477 -6.85 -7.23 8.14
CA TYR A 477 -7.21 -8.55 7.62
C TYR A 477 -6.54 -9.69 8.42
N TYR A 478 -5.24 -9.60 8.73
CA TYR A 478 -4.59 -10.65 9.54
C TYR A 478 -5.12 -10.71 10.97
N THR A 479 -5.50 -9.58 11.57
CA THR A 479 -6.11 -9.60 12.91
C THR A 479 -7.46 -10.31 12.87
N TYR A 480 -8.31 -10.02 11.88
CA TYR A 480 -9.61 -10.68 11.72
C TYR A 480 -9.47 -12.18 11.47
N PHE A 481 -8.56 -12.62 10.58
CA PHE A 481 -8.33 -14.05 10.35
C PHE A 481 -7.82 -14.79 11.59
N LEU A 482 -6.90 -14.18 12.36
CA LEU A 482 -6.44 -14.75 13.64
C LEU A 482 -7.59 -14.80 14.66
N PHE A 483 -8.42 -13.75 14.72
CA PHE A 483 -9.54 -13.65 15.65
C PHE A 483 -10.60 -14.73 15.39
N TYR A 484 -11.07 -14.90 14.14
CA TYR A 484 -12.04 -15.95 13.80
C TYR A 484 -11.47 -17.36 14.03
N THR A 485 -10.19 -17.58 13.72
CA THR A 485 -9.52 -18.86 14.03
C THR A 485 -9.43 -19.10 15.54
N THR A 486 -9.26 -18.05 16.35
CA THR A 486 -9.22 -18.17 17.81
C THR A 486 -10.59 -18.49 18.40
N ILE A 487 -11.65 -17.80 17.95
CA ILE A 487 -13.04 -18.13 18.32
C ILE A 487 -13.32 -19.60 17.97
N ALA A 488 -13.00 -20.02 16.74
CA ALA A 488 -13.28 -21.36 16.26
C ALA A 488 -12.56 -22.46 17.02
N LEU A 489 -11.32 -22.22 17.49
CA LEU A 489 -10.62 -23.16 18.37
C LEU A 489 -11.23 -23.18 19.78
N VAL A 490 -11.37 -22.02 20.42
CA VAL A 490 -11.78 -21.90 21.83
C VAL A 490 -13.20 -22.41 22.07
N PHE A 491 -14.12 -22.12 21.15
CA PHE A 491 -15.52 -22.54 21.29
C PHE A 491 -15.81 -23.93 20.69
N ALA A 492 -14.84 -24.59 20.04
CA ALA A 492 -15.05 -25.94 19.50
C ALA A 492 -15.47 -27.01 20.53
N PRO A 493 -14.93 -27.04 21.78
CA PRO A 493 -15.39 -27.98 22.80
C PRO A 493 -16.82 -27.71 23.31
N PHE A 494 -17.35 -26.50 23.06
CA PHE A 494 -18.66 -26.04 23.54
C PHE A 494 -19.72 -26.15 22.45
N GLN A 495 -19.40 -25.68 21.24
CA GLN A 495 -20.28 -25.69 20.09
C GLN A 495 -19.49 -26.14 18.87
N PRO A 496 -19.36 -27.46 18.62
CA PRO A 496 -18.53 -28.00 17.54
C PRO A 496 -18.95 -27.50 16.15
N LEU A 497 -20.21 -27.11 15.97
CA LEU A 497 -20.74 -26.48 14.75
C LEU A 497 -20.05 -25.15 14.36
N VAL A 498 -19.29 -24.51 15.27
CA VAL A 498 -18.46 -23.35 14.94
C VAL A 498 -17.34 -23.72 13.95
N LEU A 499 -16.80 -24.94 14.03
CA LEU A 499 -15.72 -25.41 13.16
C LEU A 499 -16.11 -25.51 11.67
N PRO A 500 -17.23 -26.16 11.26
CA PRO A 500 -17.63 -26.20 9.85
C PRO A 500 -18.00 -24.81 9.31
N VAL A 501 -18.63 -23.94 10.12
CA VAL A 501 -18.95 -22.56 9.70
C VAL A 501 -17.66 -21.75 9.48
N ALA A 502 -16.66 -21.87 10.35
CA ALA A 502 -15.35 -21.26 10.15
C ALA A 502 -14.56 -21.89 8.99
N ALA A 503 -14.67 -23.20 8.77
CA ALA A 503 -14.04 -23.90 7.65
C ALA A 503 -14.65 -23.48 6.30
N PHE A 504 -15.96 -23.29 6.23
CA PHE A 504 -16.66 -22.71 5.09
C PHE A 504 -16.20 -21.27 4.84
N TYR A 505 -16.18 -20.42 5.88
CA TYR A 505 -15.64 -19.06 5.81
C TYR A 505 -14.24 -19.04 5.18
N PHE A 506 -13.28 -19.76 5.76
CA PHE A 506 -11.90 -19.79 5.24
C PHE A 506 -11.76 -20.50 3.88
N THR A 507 -12.72 -21.33 3.47
CA THR A 507 -12.75 -21.89 2.11
C THR A 507 -13.11 -20.81 1.11
N MET A 508 -14.28 -20.18 1.26
CA MET A 508 -14.72 -19.10 0.39
C MET A 508 -13.73 -17.93 0.40
N ASP A 509 -13.35 -17.44 1.58
CA ASP A 509 -12.39 -16.34 1.74
C ASP A 509 -11.06 -16.62 1.04
N SER A 510 -10.55 -17.87 1.08
CA SER A 510 -9.29 -18.23 0.39
C SER A 510 -9.34 -18.10 -1.15
N TYR A 511 -10.51 -18.29 -1.78
CA TYR A 511 -10.68 -18.05 -3.21
C TYR A 511 -10.92 -16.57 -3.50
N LEU A 512 -11.80 -15.91 -2.76
CA LEU A 512 -12.15 -14.51 -2.97
C LEU A 512 -10.96 -13.57 -2.74
N LYS A 513 -10.17 -13.80 -1.68
CA LYS A 513 -8.94 -13.02 -1.43
C LYS A 513 -7.87 -13.26 -2.48
N LYS A 514 -7.78 -14.47 -3.06
CA LYS A 514 -6.86 -14.71 -4.19
C LYS A 514 -7.25 -13.87 -5.40
N TYR A 515 -8.54 -13.76 -5.72
CA TYR A 515 -9.03 -12.88 -6.79
C TYR A 515 -8.74 -11.41 -6.49
N LEU A 516 -9.12 -10.92 -5.29
CA LEU A 516 -8.90 -9.52 -4.90
C LEU A 516 -7.42 -9.14 -4.87
N LEU A 517 -6.52 -10.02 -4.44
CA LEU A 517 -5.06 -9.80 -4.45
C LEU A 517 -4.43 -9.88 -5.86
N LEU A 518 -5.14 -10.37 -6.88
CA LEU A 518 -4.66 -10.43 -8.26
C LEU A 518 -5.15 -9.24 -9.11
N TYR A 519 -6.36 -8.73 -8.83
CA TYR A 519 -7.02 -7.76 -9.72
C TYR A 519 -7.33 -6.39 -9.09
N VAL A 520 -7.22 -6.25 -7.76
CA VAL A 520 -7.81 -5.09 -7.04
C VAL A 520 -6.84 -4.47 -6.03
N PHE A 521 -6.33 -5.27 -5.10
CA PHE A 521 -5.48 -4.79 -4.01
C PHE A 521 -4.02 -4.72 -4.45
N PHE A 522 -3.37 -3.59 -4.15
CA PHE A 522 -1.93 -3.45 -4.34
C PHE A 522 -1.15 -3.53 -3.02
N THR A 523 0.14 -3.85 -3.10
CA THR A 523 1.04 -4.05 -1.95
C THR A 523 1.76 -2.75 -1.55
N LYS A 524 1.21 -2.00 -0.58
CA LYS A 524 1.75 -0.67 -0.22
C LYS A 524 3.17 -0.66 0.34
N HIS A 525 3.51 -1.64 1.18
CA HIS A 525 4.85 -1.80 1.75
C HIS A 525 5.22 -3.28 1.77
N GLU A 526 6.33 -3.61 1.13
CA GLU A 526 6.76 -4.99 0.97
C GLU A 526 7.48 -5.48 2.23
N SER A 527 6.88 -6.44 2.93
CA SER A 527 7.44 -6.99 4.18
C SER A 527 8.28 -8.26 4.00
N GLY A 528 8.36 -8.77 2.76
CA GLY A 528 9.08 -10.01 2.39
C GLY A 528 8.66 -11.24 3.20
N GLY A 529 7.42 -11.31 3.70
CA GLY A 529 6.93 -12.42 4.54
C GLY A 529 7.26 -12.32 6.04
N SER A 530 7.88 -11.23 6.50
CA SER A 530 8.30 -11.04 7.90
C SER A 530 7.17 -10.87 8.93
N PHE A 531 5.90 -10.93 8.49
CA PHE A 531 4.72 -11.10 9.34
C PHE A 531 4.52 -12.55 9.82
N TRP A 532 4.99 -13.56 9.08
CA TRP A 532 4.68 -14.98 9.33
C TRP A 532 4.96 -15.42 10.78
N ARG A 533 6.11 -15.00 11.32
CA ARG A 533 6.51 -15.22 12.71
C ARG A 533 5.48 -14.71 13.72
N VAL A 534 4.83 -13.58 13.44
CA VAL A 534 3.77 -13.01 14.30
C VAL A 534 2.52 -13.89 14.21
N LEU A 535 2.12 -14.29 13.00
CA LEU A 535 0.94 -15.13 12.77
C LEU A 535 1.07 -16.49 13.48
N VAL A 536 2.23 -17.15 13.37
CA VAL A 536 2.46 -18.45 14.03
C VAL A 536 2.48 -18.33 15.56
N ASN A 537 3.12 -17.30 16.13
CA ASN A 537 3.07 -17.04 17.57
C ASN A 537 1.66 -16.64 18.08
N ARG A 538 0.74 -16.27 17.18
CA ARG A 538 -0.67 -15.97 17.51
C ARG A 538 -1.55 -17.20 17.35
N MET A 539 -1.32 -18.03 16.34
CA MET A 539 -1.97 -19.34 16.20
C MET A 539 -1.64 -20.25 17.38
N LEU A 540 -0.36 -20.36 17.78
CA LEU A 540 0.05 -21.13 18.95
C LEU A 540 -0.57 -20.60 20.26
N PHE A 541 -0.75 -19.27 20.38
CA PHE A 541 -1.45 -18.68 21.52
C PHE A 541 -2.96 -18.99 21.49
N ALA A 542 -3.60 -18.98 20.32
CA ALA A 542 -5.01 -19.36 20.17
C ALA A 542 -5.25 -20.84 20.56
N THR A 543 -4.35 -21.74 20.17
CA THR A 543 -4.39 -23.16 20.56
C THR A 543 -4.12 -23.36 22.05
N PHE A 544 -3.07 -22.73 22.60
CA PHE A 544 -2.81 -22.71 24.04
C PHE A 544 -4.04 -22.23 24.83
N PHE A 545 -4.69 -21.16 24.36
CA PHE A 545 -5.85 -20.61 25.02
C PHE A 545 -7.10 -21.53 24.90
N SER A 546 -7.27 -22.22 23.78
CA SER A 546 -8.25 -23.32 23.65
C SER A 546 -8.03 -24.40 24.71
N ASN A 547 -6.78 -24.82 24.95
CA ASN A 547 -6.47 -25.85 25.95
C ASN A 547 -6.67 -25.35 27.39
N VAL A 548 -6.44 -24.06 27.65
CA VAL A 548 -6.80 -23.43 28.94
C VAL A 548 -8.31 -23.48 29.17
N VAL A 549 -9.14 -23.17 28.17
CA VAL A 549 -10.61 -23.21 28.32
C VAL A 549 -11.14 -24.66 28.38
N ALA A 550 -10.52 -25.61 27.66
CA ALA A 550 -10.81 -27.03 27.83
C ALA A 550 -10.42 -27.56 29.23
N THR A 551 -9.34 -27.03 29.82
CA THR A 551 -8.96 -27.33 31.21
C THR A 551 -9.96 -26.71 32.20
N LEU A 552 -10.49 -25.50 31.93
CA LEU A 552 -11.54 -24.87 32.73
C LEU A 552 -12.82 -25.72 32.76
N PHE A 553 -13.23 -26.33 31.64
CA PHE A 553 -14.34 -27.28 31.61
C PHE A 553 -14.13 -28.47 32.56
N ILE A 554 -12.94 -29.08 32.56
CA ILE A 554 -12.59 -30.20 33.44
C ILE A 554 -12.60 -29.77 34.92
N ILE A 555 -12.04 -28.59 35.23
CA ILE A 555 -12.07 -28.01 36.59
C ILE A 555 -13.52 -27.77 37.04
N ALA A 556 -14.36 -27.21 36.18
CA ALA A 556 -15.76 -26.89 36.48
C ALA A 556 -16.65 -28.12 36.71
N ARG A 557 -16.23 -29.31 36.26
CA ARG A 557 -16.93 -30.58 36.52
C ARG A 557 -16.48 -31.30 37.79
N LYS A 558 -15.27 -31.02 38.31
CA LYS A 558 -14.69 -31.58 39.55
C LYS A 558 -14.58 -33.13 39.63
N GLU A 559 -14.87 -33.85 38.54
CA GLU A 559 -14.94 -35.32 38.46
C GLU A 559 -13.62 -36.05 38.77
N SER A 560 -12.47 -35.59 38.24
CA SER A 560 -11.21 -36.31 38.44
C SER A 560 -9.95 -35.46 38.24
N TYR A 561 -9.06 -35.49 39.22
CA TYR A 561 -7.74 -34.87 39.15
C TYR A 561 -6.84 -35.45 38.05
N THR A 562 -7.04 -36.72 37.65
CA THR A 562 -6.21 -37.37 36.63
C THR A 562 -6.42 -36.75 35.24
N GLN A 563 -7.65 -36.36 34.90
CA GLN A 563 -7.95 -35.65 33.65
C GLN A 563 -7.25 -34.29 33.57
N LEU A 564 -7.16 -33.56 34.70
CA LEU A 564 -6.45 -32.29 34.79
C LEU A 564 -4.93 -32.47 34.63
N VAL A 565 -4.34 -33.47 35.29
CA VAL A 565 -2.92 -33.81 35.11
C VAL A 565 -2.63 -34.17 33.65
N CYS A 566 -3.52 -34.90 32.99
CA CYS A 566 -3.42 -35.23 31.57
C CYS A 566 -3.54 -34.03 30.61
N MET A 567 -4.00 -32.86 31.04
CA MET A 567 -3.96 -31.64 30.22
C MET A 567 -2.60 -30.93 30.25
N ILE A 568 -1.80 -31.11 31.31
CA ILE A 568 -0.52 -30.39 31.51
C ILE A 568 0.48 -30.61 30.34
N PRO A 569 0.67 -31.82 29.79
CA PRO A 569 1.62 -32.04 28.69
C PRO A 569 1.28 -31.28 27.40
N THR A 570 0.00 -30.97 27.13
CA THR A 570 -0.41 -30.16 25.95
C THR A 570 0.31 -28.81 25.91
N LEU A 571 0.43 -28.16 27.07
CA LEU A 571 1.07 -26.86 27.22
C LEU A 571 2.59 -26.95 26.95
N PHE A 572 3.22 -28.05 27.36
CA PHE A 572 4.62 -28.34 27.08
C PHE A 572 4.87 -28.67 25.60
N VAL A 573 3.96 -29.39 24.93
CA VAL A 573 4.03 -29.67 23.48
C VAL A 573 4.00 -28.36 22.68
N LEU A 574 3.06 -27.46 22.97
CA LEU A 574 2.97 -26.14 22.33
C LEU A 574 4.21 -25.26 22.61
N GLY A 575 4.74 -25.31 23.84
CA GLY A 575 5.99 -24.65 24.22
C GLY A 575 7.21 -25.18 23.46
N GLY A 576 7.33 -26.50 23.34
CA GLY A 576 8.38 -27.18 22.58
C GLY A 576 8.31 -26.88 21.08
N ALA A 577 7.11 -26.93 20.49
CA ALA A 577 6.88 -26.58 19.08
C ALA A 577 7.32 -25.13 18.79
N LYS A 578 6.96 -24.18 19.66
CA LYS A 578 7.40 -22.77 19.56
C LYS A 578 8.94 -22.66 19.62
N TRP A 579 9.59 -23.34 20.55
CA TRP A 579 11.05 -23.33 20.70
C TRP A 579 11.75 -23.93 19.47
N TYR A 580 11.22 -25.04 18.94
CA TYR A 580 11.71 -25.67 17.72
C TYR A 580 11.58 -24.74 16.50
N PHE A 581 10.42 -24.11 16.29
CA PHE A 581 10.26 -23.15 15.17
C PHE A 581 11.23 -21.96 15.29
N MET A 582 11.42 -21.44 16.50
CA MET A 582 12.37 -20.36 16.78
C MET A 582 13.83 -20.76 16.49
N ARG A 583 14.25 -21.96 16.91
CA ARG A 583 15.63 -22.44 16.73
C ARG A 583 15.93 -22.83 15.29
N THR A 584 14.98 -23.46 14.60
CA THR A 584 15.19 -24.02 13.25
C THR A 584 15.00 -22.99 12.14
N PHE A 585 13.97 -22.13 12.21
CA PHE A 585 13.57 -21.32 11.04
C PHE A 585 13.77 -19.80 11.21
N ASP A 586 13.54 -19.21 12.38
CA ASP A 586 13.47 -17.74 12.55
C ASP A 586 14.74 -17.01 12.06
N ASP A 587 15.91 -17.45 12.51
CA ASP A 587 17.18 -16.84 12.10
C ASP A 587 17.39 -16.91 10.59
N GLY A 588 17.04 -18.04 9.95
CA GLY A 588 17.21 -18.25 8.51
C GLY A 588 16.13 -17.59 7.66
N MET A 589 15.02 -17.13 8.26
CA MET A 589 14.09 -16.21 7.61
C MET A 589 14.57 -14.76 7.68
N HIS A 590 15.31 -14.39 8.72
CA HIS A 590 15.75 -13.00 8.90
C HIS A 590 17.07 -12.68 8.18
N TYR A 591 18.04 -13.60 8.24
CA TYR A 591 19.39 -13.43 7.71
C TYR A 591 19.66 -14.36 6.52
N TYR A 592 20.40 -13.86 5.53
CA TYR A 592 20.81 -14.62 4.35
C TYR A 592 21.90 -15.64 4.71
N SER A 593 23.10 -15.16 5.04
CA SER A 593 24.22 -15.95 5.56
C SER A 593 24.41 -15.72 7.07
N LYS A 594 24.95 -16.73 7.77
CA LYS A 594 25.26 -16.66 9.22
C LYS A 594 26.76 -16.62 9.53
N GLY A 595 27.62 -16.65 8.51
CA GLY A 595 29.09 -16.63 8.69
C GLY A 595 29.78 -17.98 8.55
N VAL A 596 29.06 -19.01 8.11
CA VAL A 596 29.70 -20.13 7.40
C VAL A 596 30.10 -19.59 6.03
N GLN A 597 31.36 -19.76 5.63
CA GLN A 597 31.81 -19.41 4.29
C GLN A 597 31.01 -20.23 3.27
N VAL A 598 30.24 -19.57 2.40
CA VAL A 598 29.82 -20.18 1.15
C VAL A 598 31.06 -20.19 0.24
N PRO A 599 31.50 -21.34 -0.29
CA PRO A 599 32.62 -21.37 -1.21
C PRO A 599 32.26 -20.54 -2.47
N LYS A 600 33.19 -19.67 -2.88
CA LYS A 600 33.01 -18.70 -3.98
C LYS A 600 32.66 -19.36 -5.33
N ASP A 601 32.86 -20.66 -5.43
CA ASP A 601 32.50 -21.50 -6.59
C ASP A 601 31.01 -21.44 -6.96
N LYS A 602 30.13 -21.04 -6.04
CA LYS A 602 28.71 -20.79 -6.34
C LYS A 602 28.40 -19.40 -6.93
N GLU A 603 29.36 -18.48 -6.95
CA GLU A 603 29.24 -17.18 -7.63
C GLU A 603 29.87 -17.18 -9.03
N GLN A 604 30.67 -18.20 -9.40
CA GLN A 604 31.40 -18.30 -10.68
C GLN A 604 30.52 -18.32 -11.95
N GLY A 605 29.19 -18.43 -11.81
CA GLY A 605 28.21 -18.32 -12.92
C GLY A 605 27.59 -16.93 -13.11
N LEU A 606 27.93 -15.94 -12.28
CA LEU A 606 27.39 -14.57 -12.36
C LEU A 606 28.42 -13.61 -12.99
N PRO A 607 28.04 -12.76 -13.96
CA PRO A 607 28.98 -11.86 -14.63
C PRO A 607 29.57 -10.84 -13.66
N GLU A 608 30.88 -10.62 -13.74
CA GLU A 608 31.63 -9.74 -12.84
C GLU A 608 30.96 -8.37 -12.68
N ARG A 609 30.59 -8.06 -11.44
CA ARG A 609 30.09 -6.73 -11.07
C ARG A 609 31.27 -5.76 -11.00
N LYS A 610 31.54 -5.03 -12.10
CA LYS A 610 32.47 -3.87 -12.08
C LYS A 610 32.25 -3.03 -10.82
N LYS A 611 33.33 -2.67 -10.12
CA LYS A 611 33.31 -1.88 -8.86
C LYS A 611 32.55 -0.55 -9.04
N ARG A 612 31.27 -0.53 -8.68
CA ARG A 612 30.38 0.63 -8.86
C ARG A 612 30.56 1.60 -7.69
N GLN A 613 30.60 2.90 -8.00
CA GLN A 613 30.43 3.94 -6.98
C GLN A 613 29.01 3.84 -6.40
N ASP A 614 28.92 3.27 -5.20
CA ASP A 614 27.64 2.97 -4.58
C ASP A 614 27.02 4.23 -3.95
N ARG A 615 25.89 4.70 -4.49
CA ARG A 615 25.26 5.97 -4.12
C ARG A 615 24.45 5.86 -2.82
N VAL A 616 25.10 5.41 -1.73
CA VAL A 616 24.48 5.13 -0.43
C VAL A 616 23.84 6.38 0.16
N GLY A 617 24.60 7.48 0.28
CA GLY A 617 24.13 8.75 0.85
C GLY A 617 22.99 9.43 0.07
N VAL A 618 22.84 9.09 -1.21
CA VAL A 618 21.69 9.51 -2.03
C VAL A 618 20.47 8.67 -1.67
N ARG A 619 20.59 7.34 -1.79
CA ARG A 619 19.47 6.40 -1.76
C ARG A 619 18.94 6.14 -0.34
N PHE A 620 19.82 6.28 0.66
CA PHE A 620 19.49 6.35 2.07
C PHE A 620 19.63 7.78 2.64
N GLY A 621 19.67 8.79 1.75
CA GLY A 621 19.50 10.18 2.13
C GLY A 621 18.05 10.44 2.57
N HIS A 622 17.84 11.53 3.32
CA HIS A 622 16.50 11.89 3.76
C HIS A 622 15.65 12.38 2.55
N PRO A 623 14.43 11.85 2.30
CA PRO A 623 13.67 12.11 1.07
C PRO A 623 13.43 13.59 0.78
N ALA A 624 13.19 14.39 1.83
CA ALA A 624 13.03 15.84 1.74
C ALA A 624 14.14 16.59 0.97
N LEU A 625 15.34 16.02 0.81
CA LEU A 625 16.44 16.62 0.05
C LEU A 625 16.21 16.51 -1.46
N TYR A 626 15.73 15.35 -1.93
CA TYR A 626 15.65 15.00 -3.35
C TYR A 626 14.21 14.90 -3.91
N THR A 627 13.17 15.02 -3.07
CA THR A 627 11.78 15.06 -3.57
C THR A 627 11.54 16.30 -4.43
N GLN A 628 11.01 16.11 -5.63
CA GLN A 628 10.49 17.20 -6.45
C GLN A 628 9.32 17.89 -5.72
N LEU A 629 9.15 19.19 -5.96
CA LEU A 629 8.07 19.99 -5.35
C LEU A 629 6.75 19.72 -6.08
N MET A 630 5.66 19.66 -5.32
CA MET A 630 4.33 19.34 -5.82
C MET A 630 3.76 20.52 -6.63
N MET A 631 3.60 20.36 -7.94
CA MET A 631 2.98 21.40 -8.77
C MET A 631 1.43 21.33 -8.70
N PRO A 632 0.72 22.47 -8.81
CA PRO A 632 -0.74 22.49 -8.85
C PRO A 632 -1.29 21.94 -10.18
N MET A 633 -2.23 21.00 -10.09
CA MET A 633 -2.91 20.33 -11.20
C MET A 633 -4.28 20.96 -11.48
N VAL A 634 -4.50 21.38 -12.73
CA VAL A 634 -5.71 22.08 -13.20
C VAL A 634 -6.31 21.33 -14.37
N HIS A 635 -7.63 21.40 -14.53
CA HIS A 635 -8.31 20.76 -15.64
C HIS A 635 -8.09 21.53 -16.95
N ALA A 636 -7.69 20.85 -18.03
CA ALA A 636 -7.29 21.47 -19.30
C ALA A 636 -8.37 22.39 -19.90
N LYS A 637 -9.67 22.03 -19.76
CA LYS A 637 -10.83 22.88 -20.12
C LYS A 637 -10.73 24.33 -19.62
N SER A 638 -10.07 24.57 -18.48
CA SER A 638 -9.98 25.88 -17.83
C SER A 638 -8.68 26.65 -18.16
N GLN A 639 -7.81 26.11 -19.02
CA GLN A 639 -6.52 26.71 -19.40
C GLN A 639 -6.66 28.16 -19.89
N HIS A 640 -7.64 28.43 -20.76
CA HIS A 640 -7.83 29.75 -21.40
C HIS A 640 -8.15 30.89 -20.42
N ILE A 641 -8.64 30.57 -19.22
CA ILE A 641 -8.98 31.53 -18.16
C ILE A 641 -7.85 31.64 -17.13
N LEU A 642 -6.94 30.66 -17.09
CA LEU A 642 -6.01 30.47 -16.00
C LEU A 642 -5.08 31.67 -15.82
N GLY A 643 -4.61 32.28 -16.91
CA GLY A 643 -3.82 33.53 -16.90
C GLY A 643 -4.59 34.81 -16.56
N GLN A 644 -5.92 34.80 -16.53
CA GLN A 644 -6.73 35.91 -16.02
C GLN A 644 -6.99 35.77 -14.51
N VAL A 645 -7.14 34.52 -14.05
CA VAL A 645 -7.43 34.21 -12.64
C VAL A 645 -6.17 34.24 -11.79
N TYR A 646 -5.06 33.68 -12.29
CA TYR A 646 -3.79 33.55 -11.60
C TYR A 646 -2.76 34.57 -12.12
N ARG A 647 -2.20 35.36 -11.21
CA ARG A 647 -1.18 36.40 -11.50
C ARG A 647 0.25 36.02 -11.05
N GLY A 648 0.46 34.78 -10.61
CA GLY A 648 1.79 34.26 -10.23
C GLY A 648 2.57 33.69 -11.41
N ARG A 649 3.85 33.34 -11.19
CA ARG A 649 4.72 32.54 -12.08
C ARG A 649 4.57 32.86 -13.59
N LEU A 650 4.60 34.14 -13.94
CA LEU A 650 4.67 34.61 -15.32
C LEU A 650 6.11 34.49 -15.85
N GLU A 651 6.51 33.26 -16.17
CA GLU A 651 7.67 32.78 -16.96
C GLU A 651 9.11 33.29 -16.67
N ALA A 652 9.32 34.39 -15.94
CA ALA A 652 10.55 35.19 -16.01
C ALA A 652 11.51 35.10 -14.80
N ASP A 653 11.18 34.34 -13.74
CA ASP A 653 11.87 34.42 -12.43
C ASP A 653 12.46 33.07 -11.97
N MET A 654 12.86 32.23 -12.93
CA MET A 654 13.53 30.94 -12.73
C MET A 654 14.65 30.77 -13.76
N ASP A 655 15.62 31.69 -13.70
CA ASP A 655 16.88 31.56 -14.43
C ASP A 655 17.58 30.24 -14.04
N ALA A 656 18.26 29.60 -14.98
CA ALA A 656 18.48 28.14 -14.99
C ALA A 656 19.61 27.63 -14.06
N VAL A 657 19.71 28.16 -12.84
CA VAL A 657 20.59 27.62 -11.79
C VAL A 657 20.05 26.27 -11.34
N SER A 658 20.78 25.20 -11.68
CA SER A 658 20.46 23.83 -11.29
C SER A 658 20.17 23.74 -9.79
N THR A 659 19.05 23.10 -9.42
CA THR A 659 18.82 22.73 -8.03
C THR A 659 19.91 21.73 -7.61
N GLY A 660 20.91 22.22 -6.85
CA GLY A 660 22.20 21.54 -6.54
C GLY A 660 22.14 20.25 -5.70
N TYR A 661 21.02 19.53 -5.75
CA TYR A 661 20.81 18.19 -5.24
C TYR A 661 20.22 17.24 -6.32
N GLY A 662 20.08 17.73 -7.56
CA GLY A 662 19.59 16.98 -8.73
C GLY A 662 20.60 15.98 -9.32
N ASP A 663 21.90 16.18 -9.09
CA ASP A 663 23.08 15.46 -9.62
C ASP A 663 23.13 13.93 -9.43
N THR A 664 22.07 13.36 -8.88
CA THR A 664 22.01 11.95 -8.51
C THR A 664 21.36 11.07 -9.59
N TYR A 665 20.64 11.69 -10.53
CA TYR A 665 20.93 11.42 -11.94
C TYR A 665 22.07 12.35 -12.34
N ASN A 666 23.22 11.78 -12.73
CA ASN A 666 24.01 12.48 -13.71
C ASN A 666 23.12 12.52 -14.97
N MET A 667 22.74 13.71 -15.41
CA MET A 667 22.63 13.90 -16.84
C MET A 667 24.02 13.54 -17.38
N GLU A 668 24.10 12.56 -18.28
CA GLU A 668 25.32 12.36 -19.05
C GLU A 668 25.54 13.66 -19.85
N ASP A 669 26.77 14.19 -19.87
CA ASP A 669 27.10 15.41 -20.62
C ASP A 669 26.56 15.28 -22.05
N MET A 670 25.90 16.33 -22.55
CA MET A 670 25.16 16.24 -23.82
C MET A 670 26.05 15.73 -24.95
N SER A 671 25.86 14.47 -25.32
CA SER A 671 26.55 13.87 -26.46
C SER A 671 26.25 14.71 -27.69
N LYS A 672 27.28 15.20 -28.40
CA LYS A 672 27.13 16.07 -29.58
C LYS A 672 26.25 15.46 -30.69
N THR A 673 25.97 14.16 -30.62
CA THR A 673 25.12 13.37 -31.53
C THR A 673 23.66 13.21 -31.09
N ARG A 674 23.27 13.67 -29.89
CA ARG A 674 21.87 13.68 -29.41
C ARG A 674 21.59 14.88 -28.53
N ALA A 675 20.70 15.76 -29.01
CA ALA A 675 20.08 16.77 -28.16
C ALA A 675 19.34 16.09 -26.99
N GLY A 676 19.41 16.71 -25.80
CA GLY A 676 18.58 16.30 -24.68
C GLY A 676 17.09 16.43 -25.01
N LYS A 677 16.22 15.78 -24.23
CA LYS A 677 14.79 16.09 -24.30
C LYS A 677 14.61 17.59 -24.03
N PRO A 678 13.82 18.33 -24.84
CA PRO A 678 13.47 19.69 -24.48
C PRO A 678 12.80 19.67 -23.11
N ALA A 679 13.10 20.67 -22.28
CA ALA A 679 12.29 20.93 -21.11
C ALA A 679 10.84 21.12 -21.58
N GLY A 680 9.89 20.47 -20.91
CA GLY A 680 8.47 20.79 -21.13
C GLY A 680 8.25 22.27 -20.80
N PRO A 681 7.28 22.94 -21.43
CA PRO A 681 7.00 24.35 -21.15
C PRO A 681 6.81 24.53 -19.63
N ASN A 682 7.60 25.46 -19.04
CA ASN A 682 7.73 25.66 -17.59
C ASN A 682 6.50 26.39 -16.99
N ALA A 683 5.31 25.90 -17.31
CA ALA A 683 4.06 26.48 -16.87
C ALA A 683 3.93 26.46 -15.32
N PRO A 684 3.26 27.46 -14.71
CA PRO A 684 2.92 27.42 -13.29
C PRO A 684 2.11 26.20 -12.85
N PHE A 685 1.37 25.63 -13.79
CA PHE A 685 0.38 24.59 -13.56
C PHE A 685 0.62 23.39 -14.46
N GLU A 686 0.27 22.21 -13.96
CA GLU A 686 0.05 21.07 -14.81
C GLU A 686 -1.40 21.04 -15.31
N LEU A 687 -1.57 20.88 -16.62
CA LEU A 687 -2.88 20.76 -17.26
C LEU A 687 -3.21 19.28 -17.49
N VAL A 688 -4.35 18.85 -16.93
CA VAL A 688 -4.83 17.46 -16.99
C VAL A 688 -6.05 17.38 -17.91
N ASN A 689 -5.99 16.54 -18.94
CA ASN A 689 -7.10 16.26 -19.84
C ASN A 689 -8.08 15.24 -19.23
N ASP A 690 -9.36 15.26 -19.61
CA ASP A 690 -10.37 14.29 -19.15
C ASP A 690 -9.90 12.84 -19.36
N SER A 691 -9.33 12.54 -20.53
CA SER A 691 -8.82 11.23 -20.93
C SER A 691 -7.56 10.78 -20.18
N GLN A 692 -6.98 11.63 -19.33
CA GLN A 692 -5.79 11.34 -18.54
C GLN A 692 -6.08 11.16 -17.05
N LEU A 693 -7.32 11.41 -16.59
CA LEU A 693 -7.72 11.39 -15.17
C LEU A 693 -7.59 10.03 -14.46
N ASP A 694 -7.22 8.96 -15.16
CA ASP A 694 -6.98 7.64 -14.57
C ASP A 694 -5.58 7.49 -13.95
N PHE A 695 -5.52 6.73 -12.85
CA PHE A 695 -4.33 6.56 -12.02
C PHE A 695 -3.12 5.99 -12.78
N GLU A 696 -3.35 5.14 -13.80
CA GLU A 696 -2.26 4.49 -14.55
C GLU A 696 -1.33 5.49 -15.26
N ASN A 697 -1.86 6.61 -15.74
CA ASN A 697 -1.06 7.69 -16.36
C ASN A 697 -0.11 8.36 -15.35
N TYR A 698 -0.49 8.35 -14.07
CA TYR A 698 0.14 9.10 -13.00
C TYR A 698 0.99 8.26 -12.04
N ARG A 699 0.87 6.92 -12.10
CA ARG A 699 1.47 5.97 -11.14
C ARG A 699 2.94 6.24 -10.82
N ASN A 700 3.79 6.43 -11.84
CA ASN A 700 5.25 6.49 -11.69
C ASN A 700 5.79 7.73 -10.97
N ARG A 701 4.93 8.71 -10.66
CA ARG A 701 5.34 10.02 -10.15
C ARG A 701 5.62 10.04 -8.65
N PRO A 702 6.55 10.89 -8.17
CA PRO A 702 6.95 10.88 -6.75
C PRO A 702 5.79 11.16 -5.78
N GLU A 703 4.86 12.04 -6.12
CA GLU A 703 3.70 12.37 -5.27
C GLU A 703 2.75 11.17 -5.10
N PHE A 704 2.26 10.61 -6.20
CA PHE A 704 1.36 9.46 -6.16
C PHE A 704 2.07 8.20 -5.63
N ARG A 705 3.30 7.93 -6.06
CA ARG A 705 4.08 6.78 -5.58
C ARG A 705 4.37 6.86 -4.08
N CYS A 706 4.63 8.04 -3.50
CA CYS A 706 4.79 8.19 -2.05
C CYS A 706 3.46 7.99 -1.30
N GLU A 707 2.37 8.60 -1.77
CA GLU A 707 1.05 8.53 -1.12
C GLU A 707 0.45 7.11 -1.22
N PHE A 708 0.61 6.46 -2.37
CA PHE A 708 0.07 5.14 -2.73
C PHE A 708 1.14 4.03 -2.80
N GLY A 709 2.26 4.13 -2.08
CA GLY A 709 3.18 3.00 -1.81
C GLY A 709 4.47 2.95 -2.63
N GLY A 710 5.56 3.47 -2.03
CA GLY A 710 6.80 3.89 -2.72
C GLY A 710 7.46 2.95 -3.73
N ASP A 711 7.35 1.63 -3.53
CA ASP A 711 8.03 0.61 -4.35
C ASP A 711 7.18 -0.69 -4.45
N GLY A 712 5.85 -0.53 -4.52
CA GLY A 712 4.94 -1.65 -4.83
C GLY A 712 4.93 -2.00 -6.32
N GLU A 713 4.51 -3.22 -6.67
CA GLU A 713 4.52 -3.78 -8.04
C GLU A 713 3.85 -2.85 -9.08
N LEU A 714 2.81 -2.12 -8.66
CA LEU A 714 2.07 -1.12 -9.44
C LEU A 714 2.95 0.01 -10.00
N TYR A 715 4.16 0.21 -9.47
CA TYR A 715 5.11 1.27 -9.87
C TYR A 715 6.37 0.72 -10.54
N GLY A 716 6.37 -0.57 -10.90
CA GLY A 716 7.51 -1.25 -11.52
C GLY A 716 8.69 -1.42 -10.57
N ARG A 717 9.90 -1.22 -11.09
CA ARG A 717 11.15 -1.58 -10.39
C ARG A 717 11.44 -0.63 -9.21
N PRO A 718 11.71 -1.16 -8.00
CA PRO A 718 12.03 -0.35 -6.81
C PRO A 718 13.13 0.70 -7.04
N SER A 719 12.94 1.87 -6.44
CA SER A 719 13.88 3.00 -6.46
C SER A 719 15.26 2.67 -5.90
N ASP A 720 15.35 1.71 -4.97
CA ASP A 720 16.60 1.24 -4.38
C ASP A 720 17.32 0.18 -5.25
N MET A 721 16.70 -0.33 -6.32
CA MET A 721 17.36 -1.23 -7.28
C MET A 721 18.47 -0.50 -8.03
N SER A 722 19.65 -1.12 -8.09
CA SER A 722 20.76 -0.65 -8.92
C SER A 722 20.45 -0.91 -10.40
N ARG A 723 20.05 0.14 -11.14
CA ARG A 723 19.83 0.04 -12.59
C ARG A 723 21.13 -0.45 -13.27
N PRO A 724 21.08 -1.41 -14.20
CA PRO A 724 22.18 -1.61 -15.13
C PRO A 724 22.38 -0.31 -15.92
N GLY A 725 23.56 0.33 -15.76
CA GLY A 725 23.96 1.44 -16.64
C GLY A 725 24.02 0.92 -18.06
N THR A 726 23.43 1.68 -19.00
CA THR A 726 23.15 1.24 -20.37
C THR A 726 24.45 0.93 -21.14
N PRO A 727 24.72 -0.32 -21.55
CA PRO A 727 25.64 -0.58 -22.66
C PRO A 727 24.93 -0.23 -23.98
N GLY A 728 25.70 0.01 -25.04
CA GLY A 728 25.14 0.14 -26.39
C GLY A 728 24.42 -1.14 -26.83
N THR A 729 23.54 -0.99 -27.83
CA THR A 729 22.75 -2.07 -28.44
C THR A 729 23.59 -3.28 -28.83
N PHE A 730 23.24 -4.46 -28.32
CA PHE A 730 23.33 -5.72 -29.07
C PHE A 730 22.19 -6.67 -28.65
N THR A 731 21.90 -7.66 -29.49
CA THR A 731 20.64 -8.41 -29.53
C THR A 731 20.73 -9.80 -28.91
N THR A 732 19.60 -10.51 -28.87
CA THR A 732 19.35 -11.83 -28.22
C THR A 732 19.30 -11.78 -26.68
N GLY A 733 18.38 -12.49 -26.00
CA GLY A 733 17.21 -13.23 -26.48
C GLY A 733 16.26 -13.62 -25.33
N TYR A 734 14.99 -13.85 -25.65
CA TYR A 734 13.89 -14.33 -24.75
C TYR A 734 13.62 -13.56 -23.44
N GLY A 735 12.63 -12.67 -23.50
CA GLY A 735 11.97 -12.06 -22.34
C GLY A 735 10.79 -11.19 -22.77
N SER A 736 9.56 -11.70 -22.65
CA SER A 736 8.35 -11.09 -23.21
C SER A 736 7.64 -10.12 -22.26
N ASP A 737 8.06 -8.85 -22.24
CA ASP A 737 7.35 -7.77 -21.55
C ASP A 737 6.47 -6.98 -22.52
N SER A 738 5.15 -7.26 -22.54
CA SER A 738 4.16 -6.39 -23.19
C SER A 738 3.85 -5.21 -22.27
N GLY A 739 4.52 -4.08 -22.51
CA GLY A 739 4.40 -2.86 -21.70
C GLY A 739 4.39 -1.61 -22.58
N SER A 740 3.27 -1.38 -23.26
CA SER A 740 3.09 -0.26 -24.18
C SER A 740 3.29 1.10 -23.48
N ARG A 741 4.17 1.93 -24.06
CA ARG A 741 4.35 3.32 -23.61
C ARG A 741 3.23 4.18 -24.19
N ALA A 742 2.32 4.65 -23.34
CA ALA A 742 1.50 5.81 -23.67
C ALA A 742 2.40 7.05 -23.81
N GLY A 743 2.31 7.74 -24.94
CA GLY A 743 2.96 9.04 -25.16
C GLY A 743 2.11 10.18 -24.63
N SER A 744 2.72 11.16 -23.98
CA SER A 744 2.07 12.45 -23.68
C SER A 744 2.27 13.42 -24.86
N PRO A 745 1.29 14.27 -25.18
CA PRO A 745 1.26 14.98 -26.46
C PRO A 745 2.22 16.18 -26.53
N ALA A 746 2.73 16.43 -27.74
CA ALA A 746 3.30 17.71 -28.13
C ALA A 746 2.23 18.57 -28.85
N PHE A 747 2.42 19.88 -28.89
CA PHE A 747 1.48 20.84 -29.48
C PHE A 747 1.54 20.79 -31.02
N ASN A 748 0.39 21.01 -31.69
CA ASN A 748 0.30 20.91 -33.15
C ASN A 748 1.06 22.03 -33.88
N SER A 749 1.88 21.66 -34.86
CA SER A 749 2.24 22.49 -36.01
C SER A 749 2.33 21.57 -37.24
N PRO A 750 1.67 21.87 -38.37
CA PRO A 750 1.55 20.93 -39.48
C PRO A 750 2.65 21.10 -40.53
N TYR A 751 3.44 20.04 -40.81
CA TYR A 751 3.81 19.63 -42.18
C TYR A 751 4.65 18.33 -42.21
N ARG A 752 4.16 17.33 -42.97
CA ARG A 752 4.80 16.06 -43.40
C ARG A 752 5.39 15.14 -42.30
N GLY A 753 5.35 13.80 -42.43
CA GLY A 753 4.65 12.95 -43.40
C GLY A 753 5.57 12.08 -44.26
N SER A 754 5.94 10.93 -43.74
CA SER A 754 6.20 9.71 -44.50
C SER A 754 5.91 8.48 -43.64
N GLN A 755 5.09 7.57 -44.15
CA GLN A 755 5.05 6.17 -43.73
C GLN A 755 5.55 5.37 -44.92
N ASP A 756 6.58 4.56 -44.71
CA ASP A 756 6.98 3.45 -45.57
C ASP A 756 7.93 2.57 -44.73
N SER A 757 8.03 1.26 -44.90
CA SER A 757 7.11 0.17 -45.27
C SER A 757 8.03 -1.05 -45.36
N ASP A 758 7.87 -2.02 -44.46
CA ASP A 758 8.76 -3.20 -44.42
C ASP A 758 8.34 -4.23 -45.49
N ARG A 759 9.08 -4.31 -46.61
CA ARG A 759 9.08 -5.48 -47.50
C ARG A 759 10.39 -5.65 -48.30
N THR A 760 11.25 -6.53 -47.79
CA THR A 760 12.12 -7.48 -48.53
C THR A 760 12.86 -7.03 -49.80
N PHE A 761 14.19 -6.88 -49.66
CA PHE A 761 15.27 -7.35 -50.55
C PHE A 761 15.07 -7.36 -52.09
N THR A 762 15.84 -6.50 -52.79
CA THR A 762 17.05 -6.83 -53.61
C THR A 762 17.67 -5.50 -54.07
N GLU A 763 18.92 -5.17 -53.70
CA GLU A 763 20.17 -5.41 -54.46
C GLU A 763 20.39 -4.40 -55.62
N GLY A 764 21.41 -3.52 -55.51
CA GLY A 764 21.82 -2.57 -56.55
C GLY A 764 22.10 -1.12 -56.06
N ASP A 765 23.38 -0.77 -55.94
CA ASP A 765 23.93 0.60 -55.78
C ASP A 765 24.39 1.13 -57.17
N PRO A 766 24.83 2.41 -57.39
CA PRO A 766 24.72 3.63 -56.57
C PRO A 766 24.41 4.96 -57.36
N HIS A 767 24.35 6.08 -56.62
CA HIS A 767 24.69 7.49 -57.00
C HIS A 767 23.79 8.43 -57.88
N ALA A 768 23.53 9.62 -57.27
CA ALA A 768 23.53 10.99 -57.84
C ALA A 768 22.44 11.48 -58.85
N ALA A 769 22.25 12.79 -59.12
CA ALA A 769 22.15 13.98 -58.23
C ALA A 769 21.65 15.24 -59.01
N GLY A 770 20.62 15.95 -58.50
CA GLY A 770 20.20 17.28 -59.00
C GLY A 770 19.41 17.31 -60.33
N ALA A 771 18.77 18.42 -60.75
CA ALA A 771 18.43 19.66 -60.04
C ALA A 771 17.26 20.44 -60.71
N SER A 772 16.59 21.31 -59.95
CA SER A 772 15.80 22.49 -60.36
C SER A 772 14.77 22.44 -61.51
N THR A 773 13.49 22.71 -61.19
CA THR A 773 12.76 23.87 -61.78
C THR A 773 11.58 24.29 -60.88
N ALA A 774 10.94 25.43 -61.18
CA ALA A 774 10.00 26.11 -60.28
C ALA A 774 8.53 26.08 -60.76
N GLY A 775 7.62 26.30 -59.81
CA GLY A 775 6.16 26.38 -59.99
C GLY A 775 5.45 25.75 -58.78
N GLY A 776 4.37 26.28 -58.23
CA GLY A 776 3.56 27.44 -58.63
C GLY A 776 2.15 27.20 -58.09
N ALA A 777 1.77 27.86 -56.99
CA ALA A 777 0.59 27.45 -56.21
C ALA A 777 -0.73 27.93 -56.83
N THR A 778 -1.46 27.03 -57.49
CA THR A 778 -2.84 27.25 -57.95
C THR A 778 -3.85 26.94 -56.83
N TYR A 779 -4.67 27.93 -56.49
CA TYR A 779 -5.83 27.74 -55.60
C TYR A 779 -7.04 27.20 -56.39
N PRO A 780 -7.81 26.24 -55.85
CA PRO A 780 -9.11 25.84 -56.42
C PRO A 780 -10.12 27.00 -56.40
N ALA A 781 -11.02 27.02 -57.40
CA ALA A 781 -12.07 28.03 -57.50
C ALA A 781 -13.13 27.88 -56.39
N GLY A 782 -13.63 29.00 -55.85
CA GLY A 782 -14.78 29.01 -54.94
C GLY A 782 -14.82 30.11 -53.87
N TYR A 783 -13.71 30.82 -53.61
CA TYR A 783 -13.67 31.87 -52.58
C TYR A 783 -13.64 33.29 -53.16
N HIS A 784 -14.59 34.12 -52.71
CA HIS A 784 -14.68 35.54 -53.05
C HIS A 784 -13.81 36.40 -52.12
N GLN A 785 -13.25 37.49 -52.66
CA GLN A 785 -12.46 38.47 -51.92
C GLN A 785 -13.31 39.71 -51.56
N PRO A 786 -13.17 40.30 -50.35
CA PRO A 786 -13.52 41.69 -50.09
C PRO A 786 -12.42 42.65 -50.62
N PRO A 787 -12.72 43.93 -50.89
CA PRO A 787 -11.94 44.78 -51.80
C PRO A 787 -10.72 45.51 -51.18
N VAL A 788 -9.88 46.04 -52.07
CA VAL A 788 -8.66 46.82 -51.76
C VAL A 788 -8.81 48.28 -52.18
N LEU A 789 -8.27 49.20 -51.37
CA LEU A 789 -8.10 50.64 -51.61
C LEU A 789 -6.80 51.09 -50.91
N GLY A 790 -5.85 51.82 -51.52
CA GLY A 790 -5.66 52.14 -52.94
C GLY A 790 -4.71 53.34 -53.13
N MET A 791 -3.67 53.22 -53.98
CA MET A 791 -2.70 54.28 -54.37
C MET A 791 -1.83 54.86 -53.19
N SER A 792 -0.66 55.49 -53.35
CA SER A 792 0.13 55.89 -54.54
C SER A 792 1.62 56.17 -54.19
N THR A 793 2.53 56.13 -55.18
CA THR A 793 3.80 56.94 -55.32
C THR A 793 4.93 56.84 -54.26
N ALA A 794 6.22 57.12 -54.54
CA ALA A 794 7.07 57.08 -55.76
C ALA A 794 8.54 57.40 -55.39
N MET A 795 9.53 56.94 -56.20
CA MET A 795 10.95 57.40 -56.24
C MET A 795 11.80 57.19 -54.95
N ALA A 796 13.14 57.39 -54.91
CA ALA A 796 14.24 57.06 -55.85
C ALA A 796 15.62 57.21 -55.14
N ASN A 797 16.71 56.68 -55.75
CA ASN A 797 18.14 57.01 -55.56
C ASN A 797 18.80 57.05 -54.15
N GLN A 798 19.61 56.02 -53.87
CA GLN A 798 21.06 56.04 -53.54
C GLN A 798 21.70 56.94 -52.42
N PRO A 799 22.91 56.59 -51.89
CA PRO A 799 23.20 56.78 -50.46
C PRO A 799 24.34 57.75 -50.07
N ARG A 800 24.27 58.24 -48.82
CA ARG A 800 25.32 58.90 -47.96
C ARG A 800 24.93 58.67 -46.48
N SER A 801 25.79 58.67 -45.45
CA SER A 801 27.27 58.70 -45.33
C SER A 801 27.73 58.33 -43.89
N TYR A 802 29.04 58.13 -43.71
CA TYR A 802 29.85 58.23 -42.47
C TYR A 802 29.48 59.46 -41.55
N SER A 803 29.85 59.62 -40.26
CA SER A 803 30.88 59.03 -39.34
C SER A 803 30.54 59.44 -37.86
N PRO A 804 31.46 59.44 -36.84
CA PRO A 804 32.09 58.32 -36.13
C PRO A 804 32.01 58.41 -34.57
N LEU A 805 32.57 57.46 -33.82
CA LEU A 805 33.28 57.72 -32.53
C LEU A 805 34.18 56.53 -32.11
N HIS A 806 35.09 56.72 -31.13
CA HIS A 806 36.41 56.09 -31.18
C HIS A 806 37.02 55.68 -29.81
N ARG A 807 37.55 54.45 -29.73
CA ARG A 807 38.67 53.91 -28.90
C ARG A 807 38.94 52.47 -29.38
N MET A 808 40.13 52.07 -29.84
CA MET A 808 41.40 51.84 -29.10
C MET A 808 41.29 50.75 -28.01
N SER A 809 42.19 49.76 -27.92
CA SER A 809 43.29 49.32 -28.83
C SER A 809 43.97 48.04 -28.31
N SER A 810 44.32 47.10 -29.19
CA SER A 810 45.51 46.21 -29.05
C SER A 810 45.63 45.25 -30.25
N GLU A 811 46.78 45.25 -30.90
CA GLU A 811 47.28 44.13 -31.71
C GLU A 811 47.71 42.94 -30.78
N ASP A 812 48.14 41.75 -31.21
CA ASP A 812 48.64 41.31 -32.52
C ASP A 812 48.60 39.77 -32.67
N LEU A 813 48.41 39.23 -33.89
CA LEU A 813 49.14 38.11 -34.51
C LEU A 813 48.51 37.65 -35.85
N ALA A 814 49.36 37.23 -36.80
CA ALA A 814 48.97 36.84 -38.16
C ALA A 814 49.27 35.37 -38.52
N GLY A 815 48.57 34.82 -39.51
CA GLY A 815 48.81 33.48 -40.10
C GLY A 815 47.76 33.10 -41.17
N PRO A 816 48.09 32.58 -42.38
CA PRO A 816 47.20 32.74 -43.54
C PRO A 816 46.64 31.47 -44.23
N VAL A 817 45.41 31.63 -44.76
CA VAL A 817 44.90 31.31 -46.12
C VAL A 817 45.58 30.22 -46.99
N GLN A 818 44.76 29.31 -47.55
CA GLN A 818 44.88 28.84 -48.95
C GLN A 818 43.52 28.34 -49.53
N THR A 819 43.42 28.10 -50.85
CA THR A 819 42.15 28.07 -51.63
C THR A 819 42.18 27.08 -52.84
N HIS A 820 41.16 27.16 -53.74
CA HIS A 820 40.90 26.43 -55.01
C HIS A 820 40.11 25.10 -54.89
N ASN A 821 39.07 24.76 -55.69
CA ASN A 821 38.70 24.88 -57.14
C ASN A 821 39.25 23.70 -58.00
N ALA A 822 38.58 23.13 -59.02
CA ALA A 822 37.19 23.15 -59.54
C ALA A 822 37.03 22.06 -60.68
N HIS A 823 35.93 22.06 -61.47
CA HIS A 823 35.75 21.42 -62.82
C HIS A 823 35.61 19.86 -62.94
N ASP A 824 34.93 19.21 -63.92
CA ASP A 824 33.83 19.58 -64.87
C ASP A 824 33.23 18.34 -65.65
N PHE A 825 32.12 18.51 -66.41
CA PHE A 825 31.50 17.66 -67.50
C PHE A 825 31.16 16.15 -67.25
N GLY A 826 30.23 15.47 -67.98
CA GLY A 826 29.17 15.91 -68.93
C GLY A 826 28.52 14.80 -69.83
N ALA A 827 27.25 15.00 -70.26
CA ALA A 827 26.53 14.51 -71.48
C ALA A 827 25.86 13.09 -71.63
N ALA A 828 24.76 13.09 -72.43
CA ALA A 828 24.21 12.05 -73.37
C ALA A 828 22.81 11.40 -73.11
N ASN A 829 21.96 11.39 -74.16
CA ASN A 829 20.51 11.05 -74.23
C ASN A 829 20.18 9.56 -74.56
N LEU A 830 18.92 9.10 -74.39
CA LEU A 830 17.98 8.73 -75.51
C LEU A 830 16.63 8.01 -75.13
N MET A 831 15.50 8.66 -75.48
CA MET A 831 14.24 8.17 -76.14
C MET A 831 13.40 6.93 -75.71
N GLY A 832 12.06 7.16 -75.56
CA GLY A 832 10.94 6.24 -75.93
C GLY A 832 10.29 5.36 -74.83
N GLY A 833 8.97 5.05 -74.81
CA GLY A 833 7.80 5.54 -75.57
C GLY A 833 6.46 4.77 -75.28
N ALA A 834 5.31 5.40 -75.57
CA ALA A 834 3.92 4.86 -75.76
C ALA A 834 3.12 4.09 -74.65
N ALA A 835 2.12 4.76 -74.04
CA ALA A 835 0.63 4.64 -74.26
C ALA A 835 -0.07 3.29 -74.63
N PRO A 836 -1.43 3.11 -74.45
CA PRO A 836 -2.42 3.70 -73.49
C PRO A 836 -3.66 2.80 -73.08
N MET A 837 -4.62 3.39 -72.31
CA MET A 837 -6.07 3.02 -72.11
C MET A 837 -6.47 1.75 -71.30
N GLY A 838 -7.64 1.68 -70.60
CA GLY A 838 -8.60 2.73 -70.17
C GLY A 838 -10.07 2.27 -69.88
N ARG A 839 -10.81 2.99 -68.99
CA ARG A 839 -12.31 3.03 -68.78
C ARG A 839 -12.99 1.75 -68.20
N THR A 840 -14.19 1.71 -67.54
CA THR A 840 -15.16 2.68 -66.91
C THR A 840 -16.14 1.94 -65.93
N ALA A 841 -16.89 2.66 -65.07
CA ALA A 841 -18.04 2.17 -64.24
C ALA A 841 -19.42 2.37 -64.99
N PRO A 842 -20.69 2.31 -64.45
CA PRO A 842 -21.22 2.55 -63.06
C PRO A 842 -22.51 1.74 -62.58
N GLY A 843 -23.11 2.10 -61.42
CA GLY A 843 -24.55 1.88 -61.04
C GLY A 843 -24.92 0.73 -60.06
N GLY A 844 -26.10 0.66 -59.40
CA GLY A 844 -27.15 1.69 -59.15
C GLY A 844 -28.50 1.23 -58.49
N TYR A 845 -28.78 1.65 -57.24
CA TYR A 845 -30.07 1.93 -56.52
C TYR A 845 -31.34 1.01 -56.46
N SER A 846 -31.69 0.60 -55.22
CA SER A 846 -32.98 0.74 -54.47
C SER A 846 -34.23 -0.18 -54.64
N ARG A 847 -34.69 -0.73 -53.48
CA ARG A 847 -36.08 -0.96 -52.93
C ARG A 847 -37.26 -1.37 -53.86
N LEU A 848 -38.20 -2.26 -53.53
CA LEU A 848 -38.59 -3.11 -52.36
C LEU A 848 -39.52 -4.25 -52.91
N ASP A 849 -40.21 -5.18 -52.22
CA ASP A 849 -40.59 -5.48 -50.81
C ASP A 849 -40.87 -7.02 -50.66
N GLY A 850 -41.67 -7.50 -49.68
CA GLY A 850 -42.62 -8.60 -49.96
C GLY A 850 -42.71 -9.88 -49.09
N GLY A 851 -42.27 -9.90 -47.83
CA GLY A 851 -42.79 -10.79 -46.77
C GLY A 851 -42.77 -12.34 -46.87
N THR A 852 -41.94 -13.00 -46.06
CA THR A 852 -42.26 -14.18 -45.20
C THR A 852 -41.09 -14.46 -44.23
N ALA A 853 -41.34 -15.10 -43.09
CA ALA A 853 -40.33 -15.38 -42.04
C ALA A 853 -40.24 -16.90 -41.76
N PRO A 854 -39.11 -17.42 -41.22
CA PRO A 854 -38.78 -17.24 -39.81
C PRO A 854 -37.33 -16.80 -39.51
N GLU A 855 -37.01 -16.72 -38.22
CA GLU A 855 -35.93 -15.96 -37.57
C GLU A 855 -34.73 -16.81 -37.15
N ILE A 856 -33.51 -16.52 -37.63
CA ILE A 856 -32.25 -17.08 -37.09
C ILE A 856 -31.07 -16.09 -37.26
N LEU A 857 -30.16 -16.07 -36.27
CA LEU A 857 -28.81 -15.46 -36.23
C LEU A 857 -28.69 -13.93 -36.07
N GLN A 858 -28.28 -13.51 -34.86
CA GLN A 858 -26.88 -13.05 -34.67
C GLN A 858 -26.47 -13.12 -33.19
N GLU A 859 -25.46 -13.93 -32.87
CA GLU A 859 -24.71 -13.83 -31.61
C GLU A 859 -23.53 -12.87 -31.79
N GLU A 860 -23.38 -11.91 -30.89
CA GLU A 860 -22.25 -10.98 -30.85
C GLU A 860 -21.04 -11.66 -30.18
N GLN A 861 -20.06 -12.09 -30.99
CA GLN A 861 -18.88 -12.81 -30.49
C GLN A 861 -17.94 -11.89 -29.68
N THR A 862 -18.06 -11.92 -28.37
CA THR A 862 -17.11 -11.27 -27.45
C THR A 862 -15.79 -12.04 -27.36
N SER A 863 -14.66 -11.33 -27.37
CA SER A 863 -13.32 -11.93 -27.52
C SER A 863 -12.76 -12.52 -26.21
N TYR A 864 -13.14 -13.77 -25.91
CA TYR A 864 -12.65 -14.54 -24.76
C TYR A 864 -12.06 -15.91 -25.14
N ASP A 865 -10.92 -15.95 -25.85
CA ASP A 865 -10.01 -17.10 -25.72
C ASP A 865 -8.55 -16.76 -26.13
N PHE A 866 -7.59 -17.00 -25.23
CA PHE A 866 -6.15 -16.88 -25.54
C PHE A 866 -5.24 -17.79 -24.70
N PHE A 867 -5.75 -18.44 -23.65
CA PHE A 867 -4.93 -19.27 -22.73
C PHE A 867 -5.47 -20.70 -22.54
N ARG A 868 -5.79 -21.34 -23.66
CA ARG A 868 -5.93 -22.81 -23.76
C ARG A 868 -5.13 -23.37 -24.95
N LYS A 869 -3.96 -23.95 -24.67
CA LYS A 869 -3.35 -25.00 -25.51
C LYS A 869 -2.85 -26.15 -24.62
N PRO A 870 -3.02 -27.41 -25.06
CA PRO A 870 -2.68 -28.59 -24.26
C PRO A 870 -1.17 -28.88 -24.24
N ARG A 871 -0.73 -29.71 -23.30
CA ARG A 871 0.58 -30.38 -23.37
C ARG A 871 0.47 -31.59 -24.30
N GLY A 872 1.34 -31.66 -25.31
CA GLY A 872 1.49 -32.86 -26.14
C GLY A 872 2.26 -33.97 -25.40
N ASN A 873 1.99 -35.22 -25.77
CA ASN A 873 2.73 -36.38 -25.26
C ASN A 873 4.13 -36.48 -25.90
N GLY A 874 5.09 -37.01 -25.16
CA GLY A 874 6.29 -37.66 -25.69
C GLY A 874 6.20 -39.15 -25.42
N GLN A 875 6.53 -39.98 -26.41
CA GLN A 875 6.47 -41.45 -26.30
C GLN A 875 7.57 -42.00 -25.38
N ARG A 876 7.34 -43.22 -24.90
CA ARG A 876 8.40 -44.15 -24.50
C ARG A 876 8.54 -45.20 -25.59
N ASP A 877 9.76 -45.54 -25.93
CA ASP A 877 10.10 -46.80 -26.58
C ASP A 877 10.88 -47.65 -25.57
N LEU A 878 10.56 -48.96 -25.55
CA LEU A 878 11.15 -50.03 -24.71
C LEU A 878 10.98 -49.85 -23.19
#